data_AF-A0A425C9T5-F1
#
_entry.id   AF-A0A425C9T5-F1
#
_cell.length_a   1.000
_cell.length_b   1.000
_cell.length_c   1.000
_cell.angle_alpha   90.00
_cell.angle_beta   90.00
_cell.angle_gamma   90.00
#
_symmetry.space_group_name_H-M   'P 1'
#
loop_
_entity.id
_entity.type
_entity.pdbx_description
1 polymer ?
#
loop_
_entity_poly.entity_id
_entity_poly.type
_entity_poly.pdbx_seq_one_letter_code
_entity_poly.pdbx_strand_id
1 'polypeptide(L)'
;MAFGSRVRSLCAAAVLCTAIVVSPADAWLPPTITKGNKFFDSKTGLEFRMKGMAYYPRPNKGKWAEVGNYDWAADKHKDVWKPHLEILKDLGVNTIRLYSVDPSLPHDEFMCACSEAGIYVLVGITAPCKDCSVLDYMPPKCYPDELLTRAQMVYNAFAVYDNTLGFSVGNENNLQVENGADGTATAPCVKAFLRDTRSYAASCSGSVRQVPIGLDIADIPPREKWIGYYDCAVDDDEYTRAEWMGFNPYVECDPKNTEYSQSAGLKKLMKEYAQVGYSRPLMFGEFGCNKGVNTIDGYESQRTFKDAKWMNEETDMTKEIVGGNVFEFTTEVANLVESKTLNKYADAGKYGVGHFQPANCDNINIECIFTPYPEYKNLKEAYTTTKNSSLKHDSYTPTRNKILSCPKKMSTKLPPTPKVPILECTRAQPVCNGVKANSYEHHAPAPKRKPSNDEVGTISATEKSSNDASTTSAAALLLSVAAVAVTAMSVIVMALSFRARNLCATVTLCAAVVMSLADAWLPPIITKGNKFFDSKTGLEFRMKGMAYYPRPNKGKWAEVGNYDWAADKHKDVWKPHLEILKDLGVNTIRLYSVDPSLPHDEFMCACSEAGIYVLVGITAPCKECSVLDYMPPKCYPDKLLTRAQMVYNAFAVYDNTLGFSVGNENNLQVENGADGTATAPCVKAFLRDTRSYAASCSGSVRQVPIGLDIADIPPREKWIGYYDCAVDDDEYTRAEW
;
A
#
# COMPACT_ATOMS: atom_id res chain seq x y z
N MET A 1 -78.03 -36.72 13.46
CA MET A 1 -77.66 -35.87 14.61
C MET A 1 -76.18 -35.51 14.50
N ALA A 2 -75.88 -34.21 14.60
CA ALA A 2 -74.62 -33.53 14.97
C ALA A 2 -73.25 -33.87 14.31
N PHE A 3 -72.75 -32.89 13.54
CA PHE A 3 -71.43 -32.20 13.55
C PHE A 3 -70.06 -32.93 13.61
N GLY A 4 -69.18 -32.58 12.64
CA GLY A 4 -67.77 -32.16 12.85
C GLY A 4 -66.65 -33.17 12.48
N SER A 5 -65.93 -33.03 11.34
CA SER A 5 -64.65 -32.30 11.15
C SER A 5 -63.48 -32.84 12.01
N ARG A 6 -62.27 -33.21 11.54
CA ARG A 6 -61.52 -33.03 10.28
C ARG A 6 -60.20 -33.84 10.37
N VAL A 7 -59.73 -34.39 9.22
CA VAL A 7 -58.38 -34.23 8.60
C VAL A 7 -57.11 -34.81 9.29
N ARG A 8 -56.35 -35.70 8.59
CA ARG A 8 -55.17 -35.41 7.70
C ARG A 8 -54.36 -36.68 7.37
N SER A 9 -54.20 -36.98 6.08
CA SER A 9 -53.07 -37.73 5.51
C SER A 9 -52.08 -36.73 4.91
N LEU A 10 -50.77 -37.02 4.91
CA LEU A 10 -49.89 -36.90 3.72
C LEU A 10 -48.43 -37.29 3.98
N CYS A 11 -47.86 -37.84 2.91
CA CYS A 11 -46.59 -38.54 2.75
C CYS A 11 -45.33 -37.67 2.90
N ALA A 12 -44.23 -38.33 3.26
CA ALA A 12 -42.88 -37.80 3.21
C ALA A 12 -42.28 -37.90 1.79
N ALA A 13 -41.69 -36.80 1.31
CA ALA A 13 -40.74 -36.79 0.21
C ALA A 13 -39.44 -36.17 0.74
N ALA A 14 -38.34 -36.90 0.66
CA ALA A 14 -37.01 -36.44 1.06
C ALA A 14 -36.32 -35.76 -0.13
N VAL A 15 -36.02 -34.46 -0.01
CA VAL A 15 -35.13 -33.73 -0.90
C VAL A 15 -33.75 -33.68 -0.23
N LEU A 16 -32.75 -34.25 -0.89
CA LEU A 16 -31.35 -34.19 -0.47
C LEU A 16 -30.79 -32.80 -0.84
N CYS A 17 -30.77 -31.87 0.11
CA CYS A 17 -30.02 -30.62 -0.05
C CYS A 17 -28.55 -30.86 0.31
N THR A 18 -27.68 -30.95 -0.70
CA THR A 18 -26.23 -30.74 -0.50
C THR A 18 -26.01 -29.28 -0.13
N ALA A 19 -25.73 -29.03 1.15
CA ALA A 19 -25.25 -27.73 1.62
C ALA A 19 -23.86 -27.48 1.03
N ILE A 20 -23.76 -26.50 0.12
CA ILE A 20 -22.48 -25.92 -0.27
C ILE A 20 -21.97 -25.17 0.96
N VAL A 21 -20.96 -25.73 1.63
CA VAL A 21 -20.21 -25.00 2.66
C VAL A 21 -19.41 -23.93 1.94
N VAL A 22 -19.97 -22.71 1.88
CA VAL A 22 -19.21 -21.52 1.50
C VAL A 22 -18.25 -21.29 2.66
N SER A 23 -16.98 -21.68 2.47
CA SER A 23 -15.92 -21.23 3.38
C SER A 23 -15.89 -19.70 3.30
N PRO A 24 -15.78 -18.96 4.42
CA PRO A 24 -15.54 -17.53 4.34
C PRO A 24 -14.30 -17.32 3.48
N ALA A 25 -14.39 -16.46 2.46
CA ALA A 25 -13.20 -16.07 1.72
C ALA A 25 -12.20 -15.50 2.72
N ASP A 26 -10.95 -15.99 2.69
CA ASP A 26 -9.88 -15.35 3.44
C ASP A 26 -9.85 -13.88 3.02
N ALA A 27 -9.88 -12.95 3.98
CA ALA A 27 -9.98 -11.52 3.66
C ALA A 27 -8.78 -11.03 2.83
N TRP A 28 -7.61 -11.67 3.03
CA TRP A 28 -6.42 -11.48 2.24
C TRP A 28 -6.14 -12.71 1.37
N LEU A 29 -5.89 -12.49 0.07
CA LEU A 29 -5.38 -13.54 -0.80
C LEU A 29 -4.01 -14.02 -0.29
N PRO A 30 -3.76 -15.34 -0.28
CA PRO A 30 -2.44 -15.84 0.07
C PRO A 30 -1.36 -15.21 -0.82
N PRO A 31 -0.21 -14.79 -0.26
CA PRO A 31 0.90 -14.30 -1.08
C PRO A 31 1.31 -15.31 -2.16
N THR A 32 1.79 -14.82 -3.29
CA THR A 32 2.46 -15.67 -4.27
C THR A 32 3.91 -15.89 -3.88
N ILE A 33 4.42 -17.09 -4.15
CA ILE A 33 5.82 -17.48 -4.00
C ILE A 33 6.38 -17.92 -5.35
N THR A 34 7.70 -17.82 -5.52
CA THR A 34 8.38 -18.18 -6.76
C THR A 34 9.18 -19.47 -6.60
N LYS A 35 9.12 -20.33 -7.61
CA LYS A 35 10.04 -21.47 -7.76
C LYS A 35 10.36 -21.65 -9.22
N GLY A 36 11.65 -21.54 -9.57
CA GLY A 36 12.08 -21.49 -10.98
C GLY A 36 11.34 -20.39 -11.74
N ASN A 37 10.82 -20.72 -12.93
CA ASN A 37 10.16 -19.75 -13.80
C ASN A 37 8.64 -19.58 -13.56
N LYS A 38 8.16 -19.91 -12.36
CA LYS A 38 6.74 -20.01 -12.03
C LYS A 38 6.38 -19.28 -10.74
N PHE A 39 5.13 -18.82 -10.65
CA PHE A 39 4.50 -18.37 -9.42
C PHE A 39 3.58 -19.46 -8.86
N PHE A 40 3.47 -19.53 -7.54
CA PHE A 40 2.57 -20.45 -6.83
C PHE A 40 1.84 -19.71 -5.72
N ASP A 41 0.59 -20.08 -5.47
CA ASP A 41 -0.16 -19.65 -4.30
C ASP A 41 0.45 -20.30 -3.04
N SER A 42 0.81 -19.50 -2.04
CA SER A 42 1.54 -19.99 -0.85
C SER A 42 0.74 -20.93 0.04
N LYS A 43 -0.60 -20.92 -0.04
CA LYS A 43 -1.47 -21.75 0.80
C LYS A 43 -1.82 -23.07 0.14
N THR A 44 -2.20 -23.02 -1.13
CA THR A 44 -2.64 -24.19 -1.90
C THR A 44 -1.48 -24.90 -2.61
N GLY A 45 -0.36 -24.20 -2.80
CA GLY A 45 0.78 -24.65 -3.59
C GLY A 45 0.49 -24.78 -5.08
N LEU A 46 -0.66 -24.33 -5.58
CA LEU A 46 -1.01 -24.41 -7.00
C LEU A 46 -0.32 -23.29 -7.79
N GLU A 47 0.07 -23.58 -9.03
CA GLU A 47 0.65 -22.57 -9.94
C GLU A 47 -0.33 -21.42 -10.13
N PHE A 48 0.13 -20.21 -9.82
CA PHE A 48 -0.58 -18.98 -10.09
C PHE A 48 -0.32 -18.53 -11.53
N ARG A 49 -1.41 -18.32 -12.27
CA ARG A 49 -1.43 -17.95 -13.69
C ARG A 49 -2.08 -16.58 -13.83
N MET A 50 -1.36 -15.61 -14.40
CA MET A 50 -1.86 -14.24 -14.55
C MET A 50 -2.90 -14.14 -15.67
N LYS A 51 -4.07 -13.64 -15.31
CA LYS A 51 -5.15 -13.13 -16.17
C LYS A 51 -5.30 -11.65 -15.86
N GLY A 52 -4.37 -10.87 -16.40
CA GLY A 52 -4.13 -9.50 -16.00
C GLY A 52 -4.88 -8.46 -16.81
N MET A 53 -4.98 -7.26 -16.24
CA MET A 53 -5.51 -6.06 -16.88
C MET A 53 -4.65 -4.84 -16.53
N ALA A 54 -4.23 -4.07 -17.54
CA ALA A 54 -3.70 -2.74 -17.35
C ALA A 54 -4.83 -1.80 -16.90
N TYR A 55 -4.67 -1.17 -15.74
CA TYR A 55 -5.72 -0.35 -15.13
C TYR A 55 -5.25 1.09 -14.96
N TYR A 56 -5.80 1.97 -15.81
CA TYR A 56 -5.66 3.41 -15.69
C TYR A 56 -6.96 4.08 -16.18
N PRO A 57 -7.96 4.27 -15.29
CA PRO A 57 -9.29 4.75 -15.67
C PRO A 57 -9.30 6.27 -15.88
N ARG A 58 -8.57 6.77 -16.89
CA ARG A 58 -8.51 8.20 -17.20
C ARG A 58 -9.90 8.72 -17.62
N PRO A 59 -10.41 9.82 -17.02
CA PRO A 59 -11.68 10.41 -17.41
C PRO A 59 -11.61 11.06 -18.79
N ASN A 60 -12.78 11.30 -19.40
CA ASN A 60 -12.87 11.86 -20.75
C ASN A 60 -12.55 13.36 -20.82
N LYS A 61 -12.83 14.11 -19.74
CA LYS A 61 -12.68 15.57 -19.64
C LYS A 61 -12.18 16.00 -18.26
N GLY A 62 -11.95 17.31 -18.14
CA GLY A 62 -11.47 17.95 -16.92
C GLY A 62 -9.97 17.83 -16.75
N LYS A 63 -9.46 18.43 -15.66
CA LYS A 63 -8.02 18.49 -15.34
C LYS A 63 -7.37 17.11 -15.35
N TRP A 64 -8.07 16.09 -14.85
CA TRP A 64 -7.53 14.74 -14.72
C TRP A 64 -7.44 13.96 -16.05
N ALA A 65 -8.07 14.44 -17.12
CA ALA A 65 -7.91 13.87 -18.46
C ALA A 65 -6.55 14.22 -19.10
N GLU A 66 -5.86 15.25 -18.58
CA GLU A 66 -4.57 15.72 -19.11
C GLU A 66 -3.38 15.24 -18.27
N VAL A 67 -3.64 14.70 -17.08
CA VAL A 67 -2.60 14.13 -16.22
C VAL A 67 -2.27 12.72 -16.71
N GLY A 68 -0.99 12.45 -16.96
CA GLY A 68 -0.51 11.09 -17.21
C GLY A 68 -0.30 10.35 -15.88
N ASN A 69 -0.49 9.02 -15.87
CA ASN A 69 -0.12 8.13 -14.76
C ASN A 69 -0.54 8.62 -13.35
N TYR A 70 -1.75 9.19 -13.24
CA TYR A 70 -2.36 9.58 -11.97
C TYR A 70 -2.78 8.35 -11.14
N ASP A 71 -2.67 8.43 -9.82
CA ASP A 71 -3.08 7.35 -8.93
C ASP A 71 -4.59 7.34 -8.72
N TRP A 72 -5.28 6.50 -9.51
CA TRP A 72 -6.69 6.20 -9.37
C TRP A 72 -6.99 5.05 -8.40
N ALA A 73 -5.96 4.40 -7.85
CA ALA A 73 -6.11 3.29 -6.90
C ALA A 73 -6.19 3.77 -5.45
N ALA A 74 -5.82 5.02 -5.16
CA ALA A 74 -5.96 5.60 -3.81
C ALA A 74 -7.41 5.55 -3.30
N ASP A 75 -7.59 5.35 -1.98
CA ASP A 75 -8.90 5.13 -1.36
C ASP A 75 -9.86 6.31 -1.53
N LYS A 76 -9.33 7.53 -1.65
CA LYS A 76 -10.13 8.74 -1.96
C LYS A 76 -10.90 8.64 -3.28
N HIS A 77 -10.52 7.72 -4.18
CA HIS A 77 -11.19 7.47 -5.46
C HIS A 77 -12.09 6.24 -5.43
N LYS A 78 -12.51 5.78 -4.24
CA LYS A 78 -13.36 4.61 -4.04
C LYS A 78 -14.58 4.56 -4.95
N ASP A 79 -15.27 5.68 -5.10
CA ASP A 79 -16.47 5.75 -5.94
C ASP A 79 -16.16 5.52 -7.43
N VAL A 80 -14.91 5.73 -7.86
CA VAL A 80 -14.44 5.45 -9.22
C VAL A 80 -14.01 3.98 -9.36
N TRP A 81 -13.11 3.50 -8.52
CA TRP A 81 -12.53 2.17 -8.73
C TRP A 81 -13.42 1.02 -8.27
N LYS A 82 -14.30 1.23 -7.29
CA LYS A 82 -15.12 0.15 -6.73
C LYS A 82 -16.08 -0.48 -7.76
N PRO A 83 -16.84 0.29 -8.57
CA PRO A 83 -17.64 -0.29 -9.65
C PRO A 83 -16.80 -1.03 -10.69
N HIS A 84 -15.57 -0.59 -10.94
CA HIS A 84 -14.66 -1.24 -11.88
C HIS A 84 -14.19 -2.61 -11.42
N LEU A 85 -14.02 -2.82 -10.11
CA LEU A 85 -13.65 -4.14 -9.58
C LEU A 85 -14.71 -5.21 -9.84
N GLU A 86 -16.00 -4.86 -9.81
CA GLU A 86 -17.09 -5.78 -10.20
C GLU A 86 -17.00 -6.17 -11.68
N ILE A 87 -16.63 -5.21 -12.53
CA ILE A 87 -16.44 -5.43 -13.97
C ILE A 87 -15.22 -6.32 -14.21
N LEU A 88 -14.11 -6.07 -13.52
CA LEU A 88 -12.89 -6.88 -13.62
C LEU A 88 -13.12 -8.31 -13.12
N LYS A 89 -13.90 -8.48 -12.04
CA LYS A 89 -14.32 -9.79 -11.55
C LYS A 89 -15.20 -10.52 -12.56
N ASP A 90 -16.15 -9.82 -13.19
CA ASP A 90 -16.99 -10.40 -14.26
C ASP A 90 -16.18 -10.82 -15.50
N LEU A 91 -15.13 -10.07 -15.84
CA LEU A 91 -14.15 -10.45 -16.87
C LEU A 91 -13.32 -11.68 -16.48
N GLY A 92 -13.25 -12.06 -15.20
CA GLY A 92 -12.40 -13.13 -14.70
C GLY A 92 -10.93 -12.73 -14.53
N VAL A 93 -10.66 -11.43 -14.39
CA VAL A 93 -9.34 -10.86 -14.08
C VAL A 93 -8.91 -11.28 -12.68
N ASN A 94 -7.64 -11.67 -12.52
CA ASN A 94 -7.05 -11.97 -11.21
C ASN A 94 -5.77 -11.14 -10.93
N THR A 95 -5.42 -10.22 -11.82
CA THR A 95 -4.27 -9.32 -11.65
C THR A 95 -4.56 -7.95 -12.25
N ILE A 96 -4.26 -6.89 -11.51
CA ILE A 96 -4.24 -5.52 -12.03
C ILE A 96 -2.80 -5.05 -12.12
N ARG A 97 -2.43 -4.42 -13.23
CA ARG A 97 -1.17 -3.69 -13.39
C ARG A 97 -1.42 -2.19 -13.25
N LEU A 98 -0.80 -1.59 -12.23
CA LEU A 98 -0.79 -0.15 -11.98
C LEU A 98 0.53 0.44 -12.48
N TYR A 99 0.46 1.52 -13.25
CA TYR A 99 1.66 2.18 -13.82
C TYR A 99 2.37 3.11 -12.84
N SER A 100 1.63 3.65 -11.87
CA SER A 100 2.09 4.64 -10.90
C SER A 100 1.12 4.66 -9.72
N VAL A 101 1.66 4.96 -8.54
CA VAL A 101 0.93 5.10 -7.27
C VAL A 101 1.48 6.29 -6.49
N ASP A 102 0.68 6.91 -5.64
CA ASP A 102 1.11 7.95 -4.70
C ASP A 102 1.28 7.34 -3.31
N PRO A 103 2.52 7.01 -2.88
CA PRO A 103 2.76 6.33 -1.61
C PRO A 103 2.44 7.20 -0.37
N SER A 104 2.02 8.46 -0.55
CA SER A 104 1.56 9.32 0.54
C SER A 104 0.07 9.18 0.86
N LEU A 105 -0.69 8.49 0.01
CA LEU A 105 -2.13 8.28 0.17
C LEU A 105 -2.43 6.85 0.66
N PRO A 106 -3.56 6.62 1.34
CA PRO A 106 -4.01 5.29 1.71
C PRO A 106 -4.54 4.49 0.50
N HIS A 107 -4.30 3.18 0.52
CA HIS A 107 -4.78 2.19 -0.46
C HIS A 107 -5.40 0.96 0.23
N ASP A 108 -5.67 1.04 1.52
CA ASP A 108 -6.12 -0.08 2.34
C ASP A 108 -7.48 -0.61 1.82
N GLU A 109 -8.39 0.29 1.46
CA GLU A 109 -9.71 -0.07 0.93
C GLU A 109 -9.61 -0.66 -0.47
N PHE A 110 -8.80 -0.08 -1.36
CA PHE A 110 -8.58 -0.59 -2.72
C PHE A 110 -7.95 -1.99 -2.70
N MET A 111 -6.90 -2.18 -1.89
CA MET A 111 -6.18 -3.44 -1.80
C MET A 111 -7.03 -4.54 -1.17
N CYS A 112 -7.82 -4.21 -0.13
CA CYS A 112 -8.81 -5.11 0.46
C CYS A 112 -9.89 -5.51 -0.56
N ALA A 113 -10.47 -4.56 -1.29
CA ALA A 113 -11.49 -4.85 -2.29
C ALA A 113 -10.93 -5.68 -3.48
N CYS A 114 -9.67 -5.44 -3.89
CA CYS A 114 -8.99 -6.29 -4.85
C CYS A 114 -8.85 -7.72 -4.32
N SER A 115 -8.43 -7.87 -3.06
CA SER A 115 -8.29 -9.18 -2.42
C SER A 115 -9.61 -9.94 -2.37
N GLU A 116 -10.71 -9.30 -1.94
CA GLU A 116 -12.06 -9.88 -1.94
C GLU A 116 -12.53 -10.30 -3.35
N ALA A 117 -12.09 -9.57 -4.38
CA ALA A 117 -12.38 -9.88 -5.78
C ALA A 117 -11.49 -11.01 -6.35
N GLY A 118 -10.50 -11.50 -5.60
CA GLY A 118 -9.53 -12.47 -6.08
C GLY A 118 -8.45 -11.88 -6.99
N ILE A 119 -8.15 -10.60 -6.82
CA ILE A 119 -7.23 -9.81 -7.64
C ILE A 119 -5.95 -9.47 -6.87
N TYR A 120 -4.81 -9.83 -7.47
CA TYR A 120 -3.48 -9.36 -7.07
C TYR A 120 -3.11 -8.06 -7.80
N VAL A 121 -2.17 -7.30 -7.25
CA VAL A 121 -1.76 -6.01 -7.81
C VAL A 121 -0.26 -6.00 -8.14
N LEU A 122 0.09 -5.73 -9.39
CA LEU A 122 1.44 -5.47 -9.87
C LEU A 122 1.67 -3.96 -9.88
N VAL A 123 2.62 -3.47 -9.07
CA VAL A 123 2.78 -2.05 -8.76
C VAL A 123 4.00 -1.45 -9.47
N GLY A 124 3.78 -0.47 -10.35
CA GLY A 124 4.84 0.36 -10.92
C GLY A 124 5.37 1.37 -9.92
N ILE A 125 6.69 1.38 -9.69
CA ILE A 125 7.33 2.29 -8.75
C ILE A 125 7.47 3.71 -9.33
N THR A 126 7.82 3.82 -10.60
CA THR A 126 8.07 5.11 -11.25
C THR A 126 6.79 5.95 -11.39
N ALA A 127 6.93 7.28 -11.44
CA ALA A 127 5.79 8.18 -11.60
C ALA A 127 6.17 9.41 -12.44
N PRO A 128 5.17 10.16 -12.95
CA PRO A 128 5.39 11.40 -13.70
C PRO A 128 5.79 12.60 -12.80
N CYS A 129 6.24 12.37 -11.56
CA CYS A 129 6.86 13.43 -10.77
C CYS A 129 8.30 13.71 -11.22
N LYS A 130 8.78 14.91 -10.90
CA LYS A 130 10.14 15.34 -11.25
C LYS A 130 11.16 14.35 -10.67
N ASP A 131 12.07 13.86 -11.52
CA ASP A 131 13.15 12.95 -11.15
C ASP A 131 12.68 11.60 -10.53
N CYS A 132 11.41 11.22 -10.74
CA CYS A 132 10.80 9.97 -10.24
C CYS A 132 10.84 8.80 -11.25
N SER A 133 11.77 8.85 -12.21
CA SER A 133 11.99 7.80 -13.20
C SER A 133 13.44 7.79 -13.66
N VAL A 134 13.87 6.72 -14.34
CA VAL A 134 15.17 6.69 -15.00
C VAL A 134 15.12 7.71 -16.14
N LEU A 135 15.97 8.73 -16.03
CA LEU A 135 16.01 9.83 -16.98
C LEU A 135 16.74 9.39 -18.26
N ASP A 136 16.38 9.99 -19.39
CA ASP A 136 17.10 9.81 -20.64
C ASP A 136 18.41 10.63 -20.62
N TYR A 137 19.42 10.13 -19.91
CA TYR A 137 20.78 10.68 -19.83
C TYR A 137 21.81 9.55 -19.74
N MET A 138 23.08 9.83 -20.03
CA MET A 138 24.13 8.84 -19.79
C MET A 138 24.34 8.60 -18.27
N PRO A 139 24.67 7.37 -17.85
CA PRO A 139 25.09 7.09 -16.48
C PRO A 139 26.25 8.01 -16.03
N PRO A 140 26.26 8.48 -14.76
CA PRO A 140 25.30 8.16 -13.71
C PRO A 140 24.04 9.05 -13.71
N LYS A 141 23.98 10.09 -14.56
CA LYS A 141 22.92 11.12 -14.50
C LYS A 141 21.51 10.58 -14.74
N CYS A 142 21.37 9.44 -15.43
CA CYS A 142 20.06 8.80 -15.61
C CYS A 142 19.43 8.24 -14.33
N TYR A 143 20.18 8.13 -13.23
CA TYR A 143 19.68 7.64 -11.96
C TYR A 143 19.69 8.76 -10.91
N PRO A 144 18.60 9.54 -10.81
CA PRO A 144 18.48 10.61 -9.82
C PRO A 144 18.28 10.05 -8.41
N ASP A 145 18.64 10.86 -7.40
CA ASP A 145 18.56 10.49 -5.99
C ASP A 145 17.10 10.28 -5.54
N GLU A 146 16.21 11.14 -6.02
CA GLU A 146 14.76 11.14 -5.75
C GLU A 146 14.10 9.81 -6.12
N LEU A 147 14.59 9.14 -7.16
CA LEU A 147 14.05 7.85 -7.60
C LEU A 147 14.29 6.74 -6.56
N LEU A 148 15.45 6.72 -5.89
CA LEU A 148 15.68 5.73 -4.82
C LEU A 148 14.81 6.05 -3.59
N THR A 149 14.71 7.31 -3.18
CA THR A 149 13.80 7.73 -2.09
C THR A 149 12.37 7.29 -2.38
N ARG A 150 11.89 7.52 -3.60
CA ARG A 150 10.56 7.10 -4.03
C ARG A 150 10.36 5.59 -3.97
N ALA A 151 11.33 4.79 -4.42
CA ALA A 151 11.23 3.34 -4.36
C ALA A 151 11.07 2.82 -2.93
N GLN A 152 11.79 3.41 -1.98
CA GLN A 152 11.65 3.08 -0.56
C GLN A 152 10.24 3.40 -0.05
N MET A 153 9.67 4.55 -0.44
CA MET A 153 8.31 4.95 -0.07
C MET A 153 7.26 4.00 -0.66
N VAL A 154 7.34 3.69 -1.96
CA VAL A 154 6.39 2.78 -2.63
C VAL A 154 6.48 1.36 -2.06
N TYR A 155 7.71 0.87 -1.81
CA TYR A 155 7.89 -0.44 -1.19
C TYR A 155 7.25 -0.49 0.22
N ASN A 156 7.47 0.52 1.06
CA ASN A 156 6.83 0.62 2.37
C ASN A 156 5.30 0.74 2.28
N ALA A 157 4.76 1.45 1.28
CA ALA A 157 3.32 1.60 1.16
C ALA A 157 2.62 0.30 0.72
N PHE A 158 3.27 -0.53 -0.12
CA PHE A 158 2.60 -1.66 -0.78
C PHE A 158 3.10 -3.06 -0.41
N ALA A 159 4.29 -3.21 0.17
CA ALA A 159 4.81 -4.52 0.57
C ALA A 159 4.04 -5.13 1.77
N VAL A 160 3.23 -4.32 2.44
CA VAL A 160 2.39 -4.71 3.58
C VAL A 160 1.13 -5.49 3.18
N TYR A 161 0.73 -5.45 1.90
CA TYR A 161 -0.46 -6.18 1.44
C TYR A 161 -0.08 -7.57 0.91
N ASP A 162 -0.84 -8.59 1.32
CA ASP A 162 -0.57 -9.98 0.92
C ASP A 162 -0.82 -10.20 -0.57
N ASN A 163 -1.75 -9.44 -1.18
CA ASN A 163 -2.08 -9.50 -2.60
C ASN A 163 -1.22 -8.60 -3.51
N THR A 164 -0.14 -7.97 -3.01
CA THR A 164 0.84 -7.31 -3.90
C THR A 164 1.65 -8.37 -4.67
N LEU A 165 1.41 -8.54 -5.95
CA LEU A 165 2.07 -9.57 -6.77
C LEU A 165 3.57 -9.30 -6.93
N GLY A 166 3.93 -8.05 -7.17
CA GLY A 166 5.27 -7.66 -7.56
C GLY A 166 5.43 -6.16 -7.72
N PHE A 167 6.68 -5.71 -7.77
CA PHE A 167 7.05 -4.33 -8.08
C PHE A 167 7.81 -4.23 -9.39
N SER A 168 7.46 -3.25 -10.21
CA SER A 168 8.15 -2.94 -11.47
C SER A 168 9.00 -1.68 -11.30
N VAL A 169 10.32 -1.81 -11.52
CA VAL A 169 11.27 -0.68 -11.46
C VAL A 169 11.45 0.05 -12.79
N GLY A 170 10.79 -0.41 -13.85
CA GLY A 170 10.90 0.17 -15.18
C GLY A 170 9.74 -0.23 -16.08
N ASN A 171 9.39 0.68 -16.97
CA ASN A 171 8.42 0.46 -18.04
C ASN A 171 9.02 0.98 -19.35
N GLU A 172 9.38 0.07 -20.23
CA GLU A 172 9.85 0.37 -21.60
C GLU A 172 11.04 1.34 -21.68
N ASN A 173 11.92 1.36 -20.68
CA ASN A 173 13.13 2.20 -20.70
C ASN A 173 14.03 1.92 -21.91
N ASN A 174 13.88 0.76 -22.55
CA ASN A 174 14.56 0.41 -23.78
C ASN A 174 14.07 1.17 -25.03
N LEU A 175 13.02 2.00 -24.93
CA LEU A 175 12.54 2.92 -25.97
C LEU A 175 13.09 4.36 -25.85
N GLN A 176 13.86 4.69 -24.80
CA GLN A 176 14.42 6.03 -24.62
C GLN A 176 15.35 6.42 -25.77
N VAL A 177 15.13 7.61 -26.36
CA VAL A 177 15.85 8.15 -27.54
C VAL A 177 15.93 9.69 -27.60
N GLU A 178 15.30 10.41 -26.67
CA GLU A 178 15.04 11.86 -26.73
C GLU A 178 16.29 12.72 -26.51
N ASN A 179 17.22 12.30 -25.65
CA ASN A 179 18.39 13.08 -25.25
C ASN A 179 19.73 12.46 -25.68
N GLY A 180 19.72 11.64 -26.73
CA GLY A 180 20.92 11.12 -27.41
C GLY A 180 21.53 9.85 -26.80
N ALA A 181 20.97 9.33 -25.72
CA ALA A 181 21.19 7.96 -25.29
C ALA A 181 20.14 7.06 -25.96
N ASP A 182 20.52 5.87 -26.43
CA ASP A 182 19.54 4.85 -26.76
C ASP A 182 19.20 4.03 -25.50
N GLY A 183 18.10 3.27 -25.52
CA GLY A 183 17.68 2.46 -24.36
C GLY A 183 18.72 1.47 -23.82
N THR A 184 19.80 1.18 -24.57
CA THR A 184 20.90 0.33 -24.09
C THR A 184 21.92 1.12 -23.28
N ALA A 185 22.03 2.43 -23.53
CA ALA A 185 22.88 3.35 -22.80
C ALA A 185 22.32 3.71 -21.41
N THR A 186 20.98 3.74 -21.24
CA THR A 186 20.33 3.98 -19.93
C THR A 186 20.09 2.71 -19.11
N ALA A 187 20.17 1.52 -19.72
CA ALA A 187 20.02 0.23 -19.04
C ALA A 187 20.88 0.05 -17.76
N PRO A 188 22.12 0.56 -17.65
CA PRO A 188 22.87 0.51 -16.39
C PRO A 188 22.19 1.25 -15.23
N CYS A 189 21.47 2.34 -15.50
CA CYS A 189 20.70 3.05 -14.48
C CYS A 189 19.47 2.25 -14.04
N VAL A 190 18.74 1.61 -14.97
CA VAL A 190 17.63 0.70 -14.64
C VAL A 190 18.12 -0.46 -13.78
N LYS A 191 19.25 -1.07 -14.14
CA LYS A 191 19.82 -2.20 -13.39
C LYS A 191 20.40 -1.78 -12.02
N ALA A 192 20.94 -0.56 -11.90
CA ALA A 192 21.31 0.01 -10.59
C ALA A 192 20.08 0.30 -9.72
N PHE A 193 19.02 0.84 -10.32
CA PHE A 193 17.77 1.09 -9.62
C PHE A 193 17.11 -0.20 -9.13
N LEU A 194 17.13 -1.26 -9.95
CA LEU A 194 16.76 -2.62 -9.56
C LEU A 194 17.58 -3.12 -8.37
N ARG A 195 18.91 -3.03 -8.45
CA ARG A 195 19.84 -3.42 -7.37
C ARG A 195 19.50 -2.73 -6.06
N ASP A 196 19.33 -1.42 -6.10
CA ASP A 196 19.15 -0.63 -4.87
C ASP A 196 17.74 -0.81 -4.29
N THR A 197 16.71 -0.97 -5.13
CA THR A 197 15.35 -1.30 -4.69
C THR A 197 15.31 -2.70 -4.04
N ARG A 198 15.94 -3.70 -4.66
CA ARG A 198 16.05 -5.06 -4.09
C ARG A 198 16.89 -5.08 -2.81
N SER A 199 17.95 -4.28 -2.74
CA SER A 199 18.77 -4.15 -1.53
C SER A 199 17.97 -3.53 -0.37
N TYR A 200 17.16 -2.51 -0.65
CA TYR A 200 16.25 -1.93 0.34
C TYR A 200 15.18 -2.95 0.78
N ALA A 201 14.53 -3.62 -0.17
CA ALA A 201 13.55 -4.67 0.12
C ALA A 201 14.13 -5.77 1.03
N ALA A 202 15.35 -6.23 0.75
CA ALA A 202 16.05 -7.21 1.57
C ALA A 202 16.35 -6.71 2.99
N SER A 203 16.67 -5.43 3.15
CA SER A 203 16.82 -4.82 4.48
C SER A 203 15.52 -4.84 5.29
N CYS A 204 14.38 -4.93 4.61
CA CYS A 204 13.04 -4.97 5.20
C CYS A 204 12.47 -6.37 5.42
N SER A 205 13.24 -7.45 5.22
CA SER A 205 12.73 -8.83 5.37
C SER A 205 12.28 -9.19 6.80
N GLY A 206 12.70 -8.40 7.80
CA GLY A 206 12.25 -8.49 9.19
C GLY A 206 11.02 -7.66 9.55
N SER A 207 10.38 -7.04 8.57
CA SER A 207 9.18 -6.21 8.79
C SER A 207 8.09 -6.42 7.75
N VAL A 208 8.46 -6.73 6.50
CA VAL A 208 7.54 -7.03 5.38
C VAL A 208 8.06 -8.14 4.49
N ARG A 209 7.15 -8.87 3.85
CA ARG A 209 7.53 -10.05 3.06
C ARG A 209 8.36 -9.59 1.88
N GLN A 210 9.18 -10.50 1.36
CA GLN A 210 9.96 -10.24 0.16
C GLN A 210 9.04 -10.35 -1.07
N VAL A 211 8.50 -9.22 -1.49
CA VAL A 211 7.69 -9.11 -2.71
C VAL A 211 8.63 -9.12 -3.93
N PRO A 212 8.41 -9.95 -4.96
CA PRO A 212 9.28 -10.00 -6.13
C PRO A 212 9.41 -8.67 -6.88
N ILE A 213 10.64 -8.25 -7.16
CA ILE A 213 10.95 -7.01 -7.88
C ILE A 213 11.54 -7.33 -9.26
N GLY A 214 10.93 -6.77 -10.29
CA GLY A 214 11.28 -6.95 -11.69
C GLY A 214 11.04 -5.69 -12.50
N LEU A 215 10.84 -5.83 -13.80
CA LEU A 215 10.64 -4.72 -14.71
C LEU A 215 9.89 -5.15 -15.97
N ASP A 216 9.17 -4.20 -16.56
CA ASP A 216 8.54 -4.34 -17.87
C ASP A 216 9.35 -3.60 -18.94
N ILE A 217 9.52 -4.22 -20.10
CA ILE A 217 10.25 -3.64 -21.23
C ILE A 217 9.48 -3.78 -22.54
N ALA A 218 9.74 -2.87 -23.48
CA ALA A 218 9.18 -2.97 -24.81
C ALA A 218 9.74 -4.20 -25.53
N ASP A 219 8.94 -4.75 -26.43
CA ASP A 219 9.28 -5.97 -27.16
C ASP A 219 10.25 -5.74 -28.33
N ILE A 220 11.54 -5.53 -28.00
CA ILE A 220 12.60 -5.18 -28.96
C ILE A 220 13.57 -6.37 -29.21
N PRO A 221 13.62 -6.94 -30.42
CA PRO A 221 14.63 -7.94 -30.79
C PRO A 221 16.08 -7.38 -30.85
N PRO A 222 17.12 -8.19 -30.60
CA PRO A 222 17.06 -9.58 -30.15
C PRO A 222 16.75 -9.66 -28.64
N ARG A 223 15.73 -10.44 -28.27
CA ARG A 223 15.20 -10.50 -26.89
C ARG A 223 16.20 -11.09 -25.89
N GLU A 224 17.02 -12.04 -26.35
CA GLU A 224 18.13 -12.63 -25.59
C GLU A 224 19.08 -11.59 -24.98
N LYS A 225 19.25 -10.43 -25.64
CA LYS A 225 20.08 -9.34 -25.14
C LYS A 225 19.48 -8.76 -23.87
N TRP A 226 18.19 -8.44 -23.87
CA TRP A 226 17.52 -7.83 -22.73
C TRP A 226 17.35 -8.82 -21.59
N ILE A 227 16.93 -10.05 -21.89
CA ILE A 227 16.79 -11.12 -20.88
C ILE A 227 18.15 -11.42 -20.23
N GLY A 228 19.19 -11.60 -21.04
CA GLY A 228 20.55 -11.84 -20.54
C GLY A 228 21.08 -10.66 -19.71
N TYR A 229 20.78 -9.41 -20.09
CA TYR A 229 21.24 -8.24 -19.36
C TYR A 229 20.59 -8.11 -17.98
N TYR A 230 19.28 -8.33 -17.86
CA TYR A 230 18.58 -8.19 -16.59
C TYR A 230 18.65 -9.45 -15.71
N ASP A 231 19.03 -10.63 -16.24
CA ASP A 231 19.33 -11.81 -15.43
C ASP A 231 20.79 -11.93 -14.98
N CYS A 232 21.76 -11.39 -15.73
CA CYS A 232 23.15 -11.58 -15.37
C CYS A 232 23.50 -10.87 -14.05
N ALA A 233 24.33 -11.49 -13.21
CA ALA A 233 24.85 -10.84 -12.02
C ALA A 233 25.99 -9.88 -12.38
N VAL A 234 25.98 -8.68 -11.78
CA VAL A 234 27.11 -7.76 -11.78
C VAL A 234 27.74 -7.78 -10.37
N ASP A 235 29.06 -7.81 -10.30
CA ASP A 235 29.84 -7.81 -9.04
C ASP A 235 29.47 -8.91 -8.03
N ASP A 236 29.04 -10.10 -8.52
CA ASP A 236 28.55 -11.21 -7.69
C ASP A 236 27.40 -10.79 -6.75
N ASP A 237 26.58 -9.84 -7.18
CA ASP A 237 25.47 -9.27 -6.41
C ASP A 237 24.13 -9.75 -6.95
N GLU A 238 23.44 -10.61 -6.18
CA GLU A 238 22.12 -11.15 -6.52
C GLU A 238 21.10 -10.05 -6.82
N TYR A 239 21.17 -8.91 -6.14
CA TYR A 239 20.17 -7.84 -6.29
C TYR A 239 20.23 -7.14 -7.65
N THR A 240 21.32 -7.32 -8.40
CA THR A 240 21.42 -6.79 -9.78
C THR A 240 20.57 -7.55 -10.79
N ARG A 241 19.94 -8.66 -10.39
CA ARG A 241 19.14 -9.53 -11.26
C ARG A 241 17.65 -9.23 -11.08
N ALA A 242 16.84 -9.37 -12.12
CA ALA A 242 15.40 -9.24 -11.99
C ALA A 242 14.80 -10.53 -11.41
N GLU A 243 13.81 -10.44 -10.51
CA GLU A 243 13.09 -11.60 -9.98
C GLU A 243 11.98 -12.07 -10.92
N TRP A 244 11.54 -11.18 -11.81
CA TRP A 244 10.70 -11.47 -12.95
C TRP A 244 10.99 -10.46 -14.06
N MET A 245 10.63 -10.76 -15.31
CA MET A 245 10.68 -9.79 -16.41
C MET A 245 9.39 -9.82 -17.22
N GLY A 246 8.85 -8.64 -17.49
CA GLY A 246 7.73 -8.43 -18.39
C GLY A 246 8.19 -7.91 -19.75
N PHE A 247 7.62 -8.44 -20.82
CA PHE A 247 7.70 -7.84 -22.15
C PHE A 247 6.33 -7.29 -22.54
N ASN A 248 6.27 -6.25 -23.39
CA ASN A 248 5.02 -5.76 -23.97
C ASN A 248 4.86 -6.23 -25.44
N PRO A 249 4.65 -7.53 -25.72
CA PRO A 249 4.54 -8.03 -27.08
C PRO A 249 3.14 -7.83 -27.66
N TYR A 250 3.04 -7.03 -28.71
CA TYR A 250 1.83 -6.86 -29.51
C TYR A 250 1.87 -7.69 -30.80
N VAL A 251 2.04 -9.01 -30.65
CA VAL A 251 2.39 -9.90 -31.78
C VAL A 251 1.24 -10.76 -32.33
N GLU A 252 0.11 -10.88 -31.63
CA GLU A 252 -1.09 -11.59 -32.09
C GLU A 252 -2.18 -10.60 -32.49
N CYS A 253 -2.28 -10.30 -33.79
CA CYS A 253 -3.16 -9.24 -34.31
C CYS A 253 -4.17 -9.73 -35.34
N ASP A 254 -4.09 -10.97 -35.82
CA ASP A 254 -4.93 -11.47 -36.91
C ASP A 254 -6.19 -12.14 -36.33
N PRO A 255 -7.38 -11.53 -36.47
CA PRO A 255 -8.60 -12.09 -35.90
C PRO A 255 -9.01 -13.42 -36.56
N LYS A 256 -8.40 -13.80 -37.69
CA LYS A 256 -8.65 -15.09 -38.36
C LYS A 256 -7.96 -16.26 -37.67
N ASN A 257 -6.97 -16.00 -36.81
CA ASN A 257 -6.33 -17.04 -36.02
C ASN A 257 -7.33 -17.53 -34.96
N THR A 258 -7.72 -18.80 -35.08
CA THR A 258 -8.67 -19.47 -34.18
C THR A 258 -7.99 -20.52 -33.32
N GLU A 259 -6.78 -20.93 -33.69
CA GLU A 259 -5.93 -21.90 -32.98
C GLU A 259 -4.53 -21.32 -32.77
N TYR A 260 -3.90 -21.63 -31.62
CA TYR A 260 -2.52 -21.20 -31.32
C TYR A 260 -1.51 -21.60 -32.41
N SER A 261 -1.73 -22.75 -33.05
CA SER A 261 -0.86 -23.27 -34.11
C SER A 261 -0.68 -22.31 -35.29
N GLN A 262 -1.64 -21.40 -35.50
CA GLN A 262 -1.68 -20.38 -36.54
C GLN A 262 -0.94 -19.08 -36.14
N SER A 263 -0.70 -18.86 -34.85
CA SER A 263 -0.02 -17.67 -34.34
C SER A 263 1.49 -17.71 -34.61
N ALA A 264 1.91 -17.21 -35.77
CA ALA A 264 3.33 -17.13 -36.12
C ALA A 264 4.12 -16.25 -35.13
N GLY A 265 3.51 -15.15 -34.66
CA GLY A 265 4.11 -14.20 -33.72
C GLY A 265 4.40 -14.83 -32.35
N LEU A 266 3.38 -15.43 -31.71
CA LEU A 266 3.54 -16.05 -30.39
C LEU A 266 4.45 -17.28 -30.46
N LYS A 267 4.35 -18.11 -31.51
CA LYS A 267 5.24 -19.28 -31.67
C LYS A 267 6.70 -18.88 -31.83
N LYS A 268 6.98 -17.81 -32.58
CA LYS A 268 8.33 -17.26 -32.70
C LYS A 268 8.81 -16.76 -31.34
N LEU A 269 7.97 -16.03 -30.61
CA LEU A 269 8.30 -15.48 -29.29
C LEU A 269 8.62 -16.59 -28.28
N MET A 270 7.79 -17.63 -28.17
CA MET A 270 8.01 -18.76 -27.26
C MET A 270 9.28 -19.54 -27.62
N LYS A 271 9.56 -19.70 -28.92
CA LYS A 271 10.81 -20.32 -29.38
C LYS A 271 12.03 -19.51 -28.94
N GLU A 272 12.00 -18.19 -29.06
CA GLU A 272 13.09 -17.31 -28.62
C GLU A 272 13.26 -17.35 -27.09
N TYR A 273 12.18 -17.33 -26.31
CA TYR A 273 12.26 -17.47 -24.85
C TYR A 273 12.81 -18.83 -24.40
N ALA A 274 12.37 -19.92 -25.05
CA ALA A 274 12.88 -21.26 -24.79
C ALA A 274 14.39 -21.37 -25.11
N GLN A 275 14.84 -20.72 -26.19
CA GLN A 275 16.25 -20.68 -26.58
C GLN A 275 17.13 -19.94 -25.55
N VAL A 276 16.61 -18.86 -24.96
CA VAL A 276 17.33 -18.11 -23.92
C VAL A 276 17.39 -18.89 -22.61
N GLY A 277 16.30 -19.59 -22.25
CA GLY A 277 16.27 -20.46 -21.08
C GLY A 277 16.36 -19.70 -19.75
N TYR A 278 15.71 -18.54 -19.63
CA TYR A 278 15.65 -17.78 -18.39
C TYR A 278 14.98 -18.56 -17.26
N SER A 279 15.60 -18.54 -16.08
CA SER A 279 15.27 -19.41 -14.96
C SER A 279 14.20 -18.86 -14.02
N ARG A 280 13.70 -17.64 -14.25
CA ARG A 280 12.72 -16.93 -13.41
C ARG A 280 11.47 -16.55 -14.22
N PRO A 281 10.38 -16.10 -13.59
CA PRO A 281 9.13 -15.79 -14.29
C PRO A 281 9.31 -14.76 -15.43
N LEU A 282 8.84 -15.13 -16.62
CA LEU A 282 8.55 -14.20 -17.72
C LEU A 282 7.05 -13.97 -17.80
N MET A 283 6.62 -12.74 -18.05
CA MET A 283 5.22 -12.42 -18.29
C MET A 283 5.07 -11.52 -19.51
N PHE A 284 3.85 -11.43 -20.05
CA PHE A 284 3.51 -10.32 -20.93
C PHE A 284 3.07 -9.15 -20.03
N GLY A 285 3.97 -8.18 -19.86
CA GLY A 285 3.67 -6.91 -19.18
C GLY A 285 2.43 -6.26 -19.78
N GLU A 286 2.33 -6.27 -21.11
CA GLU A 286 1.16 -5.89 -21.90
C GLU A 286 0.96 -6.83 -23.10
N PHE A 287 -0.29 -7.06 -23.49
CA PHE A 287 -0.64 -7.72 -24.75
C PHE A 287 -2.02 -7.26 -25.26
N GLY A 288 -2.44 -7.78 -26.41
CA GLY A 288 -3.72 -7.46 -27.04
C GLY A 288 -3.55 -6.52 -28.22
N CYS A 289 -2.81 -6.96 -29.24
CA CYS A 289 -2.48 -6.16 -30.41
C CYS A 289 -3.71 -5.60 -31.10
N ASN A 290 -3.65 -4.32 -31.47
CA ASN A 290 -4.66 -3.65 -32.27
C ASN A 290 -4.00 -2.91 -33.43
N LYS A 291 -4.21 -3.39 -34.67
CA LYS A 291 -3.68 -2.73 -35.88
C LYS A 291 -4.59 -1.63 -36.44
N GLY A 292 -5.76 -1.40 -35.84
CA GLY A 292 -6.72 -0.42 -36.32
C GLY A 292 -7.53 -0.82 -37.57
N VAL A 293 -7.26 -1.99 -38.16
CA VAL A 293 -7.89 -2.45 -39.42
C VAL A 293 -8.80 -3.67 -39.26
N ASN A 294 -8.94 -4.18 -38.04
CA ASN A 294 -9.73 -5.38 -37.76
C ASN A 294 -11.19 -5.02 -37.54
N THR A 295 -12.08 -5.42 -38.45
CA THR A 295 -13.52 -5.25 -38.28
C THR A 295 -14.19 -6.54 -37.84
N ILE A 296 -14.83 -6.52 -36.66
CA ILE A 296 -15.65 -7.63 -36.13
C ILE A 296 -17.02 -7.07 -35.77
N ASP A 297 -18.09 -7.70 -36.28
CA ASP A 297 -19.49 -7.32 -36.04
C ASP A 297 -19.80 -5.82 -36.26
N GLY A 298 -19.15 -5.22 -37.27
CA GLY A 298 -19.34 -3.80 -37.63
C GLY A 298 -18.54 -2.80 -36.78
N TYR A 299 -17.73 -3.28 -35.84
CA TYR A 299 -16.77 -2.45 -35.09
C TYR A 299 -15.38 -2.63 -35.67
N GLU A 300 -14.69 -1.54 -35.99
CA GLU A 300 -13.27 -1.53 -36.38
C GLU A 300 -12.36 -1.62 -35.15
N SER A 301 -11.06 -1.80 -35.37
CA SER A 301 -10.04 -1.92 -34.32
C SER A 301 -10.38 -2.96 -33.24
N GLN A 302 -10.96 -4.10 -33.62
CA GLN A 302 -11.42 -5.17 -32.72
C GLN A 302 -10.36 -6.25 -32.43
N ARG A 303 -10.50 -6.91 -31.27
CA ARG A 303 -9.61 -8.00 -30.81
C ARG A 303 -10.41 -9.22 -30.35
N THR A 304 -9.91 -10.40 -30.69
CA THR A 304 -10.53 -11.69 -30.34
C THR A 304 -10.07 -12.23 -28.97
N PHE A 305 -8.95 -11.73 -28.44
CA PHE A 305 -8.32 -12.16 -27.20
C PHE A 305 -8.09 -13.68 -27.07
N LYS A 306 -7.90 -14.38 -28.19
CA LYS A 306 -7.55 -15.80 -28.16
C LYS A 306 -6.17 -16.03 -27.52
N ASP A 307 -5.26 -15.08 -27.69
CA ASP A 307 -3.96 -15.04 -27.00
C ASP A 307 -4.08 -15.04 -25.46
N ALA A 308 -5.09 -14.37 -24.89
CA ALA A 308 -5.37 -14.37 -23.46
C ALA A 308 -5.65 -15.79 -22.91
N LYS A 309 -6.34 -16.62 -23.71
CA LYS A 309 -6.61 -18.02 -23.40
C LYS A 309 -5.40 -18.91 -23.66
N TRP A 310 -4.82 -18.83 -24.87
CA TRP A 310 -3.68 -19.66 -25.27
C TRP A 310 -2.49 -19.51 -24.34
N MET A 311 -2.23 -18.30 -23.86
CA MET A 311 -1.15 -18.02 -22.92
C MET A 311 -1.24 -18.86 -21.64
N ASN A 312 -2.45 -19.22 -21.23
CA ASN A 312 -2.74 -19.94 -19.99
C ASN A 312 -3.07 -21.43 -20.19
N GLU A 313 -3.32 -21.89 -21.42
CA GLU A 313 -3.66 -23.30 -21.71
C GLU A 313 -2.66 -24.01 -22.63
N GLU A 314 -2.02 -23.30 -23.55
CA GLU A 314 -1.09 -23.90 -24.51
C GLU A 314 0.20 -24.30 -23.82
N THR A 315 0.61 -25.55 -23.99
CA THR A 315 1.80 -26.10 -23.33
C THR A 315 3.07 -25.32 -23.71
N ASP A 316 3.18 -24.87 -24.96
CA ASP A 316 4.33 -24.10 -25.43
C ASP A 316 4.41 -22.71 -24.78
N MET A 317 3.27 -22.09 -24.49
CA MET A 317 3.24 -20.79 -23.81
C MET A 317 3.42 -20.93 -22.31
N THR A 318 2.66 -21.84 -21.69
CA THR A 318 2.72 -22.07 -20.24
C THR A 318 4.11 -22.52 -19.78
N LYS A 319 4.91 -23.21 -20.60
CA LYS A 319 6.32 -23.53 -20.28
C LYS A 319 7.24 -22.31 -20.17
N GLU A 320 6.93 -21.22 -20.86
CA GLU A 320 7.83 -20.07 -21.00
C GLU A 320 7.42 -18.87 -20.16
N ILE A 321 6.12 -18.58 -20.08
CA ILE A 321 5.58 -17.39 -19.42
C ILE A 321 4.54 -17.74 -18.36
N VAL A 322 4.26 -16.84 -17.43
CA VAL A 322 3.32 -17.01 -16.30
C VAL A 322 1.94 -16.39 -16.54
N GLY A 323 1.72 -15.78 -17.70
CA GLY A 323 0.52 -15.04 -18.05
C GLY A 323 0.87 -13.61 -18.44
N GLY A 324 -0.11 -12.71 -18.40
CA GLY A 324 0.13 -11.30 -18.74
C GLY A 324 -1.07 -10.39 -18.55
N ASN A 325 -0.90 -9.11 -18.90
CA ASN A 325 -1.92 -8.08 -18.73
C ASN A 325 -2.44 -7.57 -20.08
N VAL A 326 -3.76 -7.55 -20.27
CA VAL A 326 -4.36 -6.88 -21.45
C VAL A 326 -4.15 -5.38 -21.33
N PHE A 327 -3.68 -4.74 -22.41
CA PHE A 327 -3.74 -3.29 -22.57
C PHE A 327 -4.99 -2.93 -23.37
N GLU A 328 -6.06 -2.38 -22.80
CA GLU A 328 -6.25 -1.91 -21.42
C GLU A 328 -7.74 -1.95 -20.99
N PHE A 329 -8.05 -1.54 -19.75
CA PHE A 329 -9.41 -1.54 -19.21
C PHE A 329 -10.37 -0.62 -19.99
N THR A 330 -10.02 0.66 -20.12
CA THR A 330 -10.85 1.69 -20.77
C THR A 330 -10.08 2.40 -21.85
N THR A 331 -10.73 2.67 -22.99
CA THR A 331 -10.11 3.45 -24.06
C THR A 331 -9.86 4.86 -23.58
N GLU A 332 -8.60 5.25 -23.53
CA GLU A 332 -8.22 6.63 -23.27
C GLU A 332 -8.43 7.48 -24.53
N VAL A 333 -9.21 8.56 -24.41
CA VAL A 333 -9.40 9.53 -25.52
C VAL A 333 -8.07 10.15 -25.98
N ALA A 334 -7.08 10.21 -25.08
CA ALA A 334 -5.74 10.68 -25.38
C ALA A 334 -5.03 9.82 -26.45
N ASN A 335 -5.26 8.50 -26.45
CA ASN A 335 -4.58 7.53 -27.32
C ASN A 335 -5.22 7.40 -28.71
N LEU A 336 -6.38 8.02 -28.92
CA LEU A 336 -7.02 8.06 -30.22
C LEU A 336 -6.16 8.80 -31.25
N VAL A 337 -6.02 8.17 -32.42
CA VAL A 337 -5.11 8.61 -33.49
C VAL A 337 -5.73 9.70 -34.36
N GLU A 338 -7.00 9.52 -34.76
CA GLU A 338 -7.64 10.35 -35.78
C GLU A 338 -8.58 11.42 -35.21
N SER A 339 -9.03 11.24 -33.97
CA SER A 339 -10.07 12.06 -33.34
C SER A 339 -9.80 12.21 -31.85
N LYS A 340 -10.35 13.25 -31.21
CA LYS A 340 -10.43 13.39 -29.74
C LYS A 340 -11.86 13.20 -29.21
N THR A 341 -12.70 12.56 -30.02
CA THR A 341 -14.06 12.15 -29.70
C THR A 341 -14.25 10.71 -30.15
N LEU A 342 -14.82 9.88 -29.27
CA LEU A 342 -15.10 8.47 -29.57
C LEU A 342 -16.26 8.32 -30.57
N ASN A 343 -15.99 7.76 -31.74
CA ASN A 343 -16.98 7.26 -32.70
C ASN A 343 -17.63 5.95 -32.21
N LYS A 344 -16.97 5.24 -31.30
CA LYS A 344 -17.33 3.94 -30.70
C LYS A 344 -17.29 2.76 -31.68
N TYR A 345 -17.72 2.96 -32.92
CA TYR A 345 -17.71 1.92 -33.97
C TYR A 345 -16.41 1.89 -34.76
N ALA A 346 -15.79 3.05 -34.99
CA ALA A 346 -14.62 3.19 -35.85
C ALA A 346 -13.63 4.20 -35.25
N ASP A 347 -12.85 3.76 -34.27
CA ASP A 347 -11.80 4.58 -33.64
C ASP A 347 -10.44 3.85 -33.73
N ALA A 348 -9.49 4.45 -34.45
CA ALA A 348 -8.09 4.03 -34.41
C ALA A 348 -7.44 4.48 -33.09
N GLY A 349 -6.63 3.61 -32.48
CA GLY A 349 -6.05 3.86 -31.14
C GLY A 349 -7.00 3.56 -29.97
N LYS A 350 -8.14 2.88 -30.21
CA LYS A 350 -8.99 2.38 -29.13
C LYS A 350 -8.41 1.08 -28.55
N TYR A 351 -7.76 1.16 -27.39
CA TYR A 351 -7.16 -0.01 -26.74
C TYR A 351 -7.97 -0.57 -25.57
N GLY A 352 -9.04 0.11 -25.15
CA GLY A 352 -9.92 -0.38 -24.09
C GLY A 352 -10.75 -1.59 -24.49
N VAL A 353 -11.11 -2.41 -23.52
CA VAL A 353 -12.24 -3.36 -23.65
C VAL A 353 -13.60 -2.69 -23.47
N GLY A 354 -13.60 -1.44 -23.01
CA GLY A 354 -14.75 -0.54 -22.98
C GLY A 354 -14.32 0.93 -23.03
N HIS A 355 -15.25 1.82 -22.77
CA HIS A 355 -15.02 3.27 -22.74
C HIS A 355 -15.94 3.94 -21.71
N PHE A 356 -15.69 5.20 -21.37
CA PHE A 356 -16.55 5.94 -20.44
C PHE A 356 -17.68 6.71 -21.12
N GLN A 357 -18.80 6.83 -20.42
CA GLN A 357 -19.92 7.71 -20.73
C GLN A 357 -20.36 8.51 -19.48
N PRO A 358 -20.95 9.71 -19.65
CA PRO A 358 -21.08 10.46 -20.90
C PRO A 358 -19.73 10.99 -21.41
N ALA A 359 -19.69 11.49 -22.65
CA ALA A 359 -18.45 11.95 -23.30
C ALA A 359 -17.77 13.13 -22.57
N ASN A 360 -18.49 13.84 -21.71
CA ASN A 360 -18.00 14.94 -20.89
C ASN A 360 -17.75 14.58 -19.42
N CYS A 361 -17.72 13.30 -19.07
CA CYS A 361 -17.44 12.86 -17.71
C CYS A 361 -16.01 13.25 -17.26
N ASP A 362 -15.86 13.62 -16.00
CA ASP A 362 -14.60 14.07 -15.38
C ASP A 362 -14.30 13.41 -14.02
N ASN A 363 -15.20 12.55 -13.51
CA ASN A 363 -15.15 11.95 -12.17
C ASN A 363 -15.11 12.96 -11.01
N ILE A 364 -15.41 14.24 -11.27
CA ILE A 364 -15.54 15.28 -10.23
C ILE A 364 -16.99 15.75 -10.18
N ASN A 365 -17.50 16.25 -11.30
CA ASN A 365 -18.84 16.79 -11.45
C ASN A 365 -19.75 15.80 -12.17
N ILE A 366 -19.18 14.99 -13.07
CA ILE A 366 -19.89 14.03 -13.90
C ILE A 366 -19.15 12.70 -13.83
N GLU A 367 -19.81 11.70 -13.25
CA GLU A 367 -19.33 10.33 -13.14
C GLU A 367 -19.02 9.72 -14.51
N CYS A 368 -17.87 9.06 -14.63
CA CYS A 368 -17.51 8.26 -15.80
C CYS A 368 -17.99 6.82 -15.63
N ILE A 369 -19.04 6.46 -16.35
CA ILE A 369 -19.65 5.13 -16.33
C ILE A 369 -19.02 4.25 -17.41
N PHE A 370 -18.45 3.11 -17.01
CA PHE A 370 -17.90 2.13 -17.95
C PHE A 370 -18.99 1.57 -18.87
N THR A 371 -18.72 1.58 -20.17
CA THR A 371 -19.55 0.98 -21.21
C THR A 371 -18.71 -0.03 -22.00
N PRO A 372 -19.08 -1.31 -22.07
CA PRO A 372 -18.30 -2.33 -22.76
C PRO A 372 -18.33 -2.16 -24.28
N TYR A 373 -17.21 -2.45 -24.93
CA TYR A 373 -17.18 -2.78 -26.37
C TYR A 373 -17.42 -4.29 -26.58
N PRO A 374 -17.59 -4.77 -27.83
CA PRO A 374 -17.66 -6.21 -28.09
C PRO A 374 -16.45 -6.99 -27.58
N GLU A 375 -15.25 -6.37 -27.57
CA GLU A 375 -14.03 -6.93 -26.98
C GLU A 375 -14.18 -7.43 -25.53
N TYR A 376 -15.05 -6.79 -24.74
CA TYR A 376 -15.35 -7.22 -23.37
C TYR A 376 -15.81 -8.68 -23.32
N LYS A 377 -16.71 -9.07 -24.23
CA LYS A 377 -17.25 -10.43 -24.27
C LYS A 377 -16.18 -11.43 -24.68
N ASN A 378 -15.34 -11.06 -25.64
CA ASN A 378 -14.22 -11.90 -26.11
C ASN A 378 -13.22 -12.17 -24.98
N LEU A 379 -12.83 -11.12 -24.25
CA LEU A 379 -11.92 -11.26 -23.12
C LEU A 379 -12.54 -12.07 -21.98
N LYS A 380 -13.81 -11.78 -21.63
CA LYS A 380 -14.55 -12.54 -20.62
C LYS A 380 -14.58 -14.02 -20.97
N GLU A 381 -14.93 -14.36 -22.21
CA GLU A 381 -14.95 -15.75 -22.67
C GLU A 381 -13.55 -16.38 -22.52
N ALA A 382 -12.49 -15.70 -22.96
CA ALA A 382 -11.13 -16.19 -22.83
C ALA A 382 -10.75 -16.47 -21.36
N TYR A 383 -10.92 -15.50 -20.46
CA TYR A 383 -10.49 -15.60 -19.06
C TYR A 383 -11.38 -16.49 -18.18
N THR A 384 -12.69 -16.53 -18.40
CA THR A 384 -13.62 -17.33 -17.60
C THR A 384 -13.69 -18.79 -18.05
N THR A 385 -13.34 -19.09 -19.32
CA THR A 385 -13.26 -20.47 -19.81
C THR A 385 -11.86 -21.07 -19.73
N THR A 386 -10.85 -20.28 -19.39
CA THR A 386 -9.48 -20.75 -19.15
C THR A 386 -9.46 -21.66 -17.92
N LYS A 387 -8.91 -22.87 -18.08
CA LYS A 387 -8.73 -23.81 -16.96
C LYS A 387 -7.61 -23.35 -16.03
N ASN A 388 -7.84 -23.45 -14.72
CA ASN A 388 -6.78 -23.24 -13.74
C ASN A 388 -5.67 -24.30 -13.89
N SER A 389 -4.43 -23.91 -13.60
CA SER A 389 -3.32 -24.86 -13.58
C SER A 389 -3.51 -25.90 -12.46
N SER A 390 -3.06 -27.12 -12.74
CA SER A 390 -3.01 -28.21 -11.76
C SER A 390 -1.60 -28.51 -11.26
N LEU A 391 -0.60 -27.77 -11.77
CA LEU A 391 0.79 -27.91 -11.36
C LEU A 391 0.94 -27.47 -9.90
N LYS A 392 1.56 -28.31 -9.08
CA LYS A 392 1.85 -28.02 -7.68
C LYS A 392 3.32 -27.69 -7.46
N HIS A 393 3.58 -26.72 -6.58
CA HIS A 393 4.89 -26.26 -6.14
C HIS A 393 5.83 -27.41 -5.79
N ASP A 394 5.38 -28.37 -4.97
CA ASP A 394 6.20 -29.48 -4.49
C ASP A 394 6.52 -30.51 -5.59
N SER A 395 5.62 -30.64 -6.57
CA SER A 395 5.83 -31.50 -7.74
C SER A 395 6.68 -30.86 -8.83
N TYR A 396 6.80 -29.52 -8.81
CA TYR A 396 7.49 -28.78 -9.85
C TYR A 396 9.01 -28.78 -9.59
N THR A 397 9.75 -29.30 -10.56
CA THR A 397 11.22 -29.23 -10.58
C THR A 397 11.67 -28.28 -11.68
N PRO A 398 12.30 -27.14 -11.34
CA PRO A 398 12.84 -26.22 -12.33
C PRO A 398 13.84 -26.92 -13.25
N THR A 399 13.60 -26.87 -14.56
CA THR A 399 14.54 -27.40 -15.57
C THR A 399 15.60 -26.38 -15.98
N ARG A 400 15.37 -25.11 -15.64
CA ARG A 400 16.26 -23.98 -15.90
C ARG A 400 16.83 -23.51 -14.58
N ASN A 401 18.15 -23.62 -14.42
CA ASN A 401 18.85 -23.24 -13.20
C ASN A 401 20.11 -22.42 -13.46
N LYS A 402 20.39 -22.04 -14.71
CA LYS A 402 21.56 -21.25 -15.08
C LYS A 402 21.24 -19.76 -14.96
N ILE A 403 22.20 -19.03 -14.40
CA ILE A 403 22.25 -17.56 -14.46
C ILE A 403 22.85 -17.19 -15.82
N LEU A 404 22.19 -16.31 -16.57
CA LEU A 404 22.64 -15.89 -17.89
C LEU A 404 23.88 -14.98 -17.81
N SER A 405 24.64 -14.95 -18.89
CA SER A 405 25.83 -14.08 -18.99
C SER A 405 25.45 -12.68 -19.50
N CYS A 406 26.11 -11.64 -19.00
CA CYS A 406 25.87 -10.28 -19.47
C CYS A 406 26.24 -10.15 -20.97
N PRO A 407 25.39 -9.49 -21.79
CA PRO A 407 25.72 -9.22 -23.19
C PRO A 407 26.94 -8.30 -23.32
N LYS A 408 27.91 -8.69 -24.15
CA LYS A 408 29.18 -7.95 -24.34
C LYS A 408 29.03 -6.49 -24.80
N LYS A 409 27.91 -6.15 -25.43
CA LYS A 409 27.64 -4.82 -26.03
C LYS A 409 26.83 -3.90 -25.11
N MET A 410 26.52 -4.32 -23.88
CA MET A 410 25.84 -3.48 -22.90
C MET A 410 26.77 -3.24 -21.72
N SER A 411 26.84 -1.98 -21.26
CA SER A 411 27.68 -1.64 -20.12
C SER A 411 27.16 -2.34 -18.86
N THR A 412 28.05 -3.01 -18.13
CA THR A 412 27.79 -3.52 -16.78
C THR A 412 28.35 -2.59 -15.70
N LYS A 413 28.89 -1.43 -16.09
CA LYS A 413 29.32 -0.40 -15.14
C LYS A 413 28.09 0.33 -14.61
N LEU A 414 27.56 -0.16 -13.50
CA LEU A 414 26.39 0.40 -12.83
C LEU A 414 26.77 1.69 -12.08
N PRO A 415 25.89 2.72 -12.07
CA PRO A 415 26.02 3.82 -11.13
C PRO A 415 26.15 3.35 -9.67
N PRO A 416 26.86 4.12 -8.82
CA PRO A 416 26.81 3.87 -7.38
C PRO A 416 25.39 4.10 -6.85
N THR A 417 25.07 3.49 -5.71
CA THR A 417 23.81 3.76 -5.01
C THR A 417 23.73 5.25 -4.64
N PRO A 418 22.64 5.94 -4.98
CA PRO A 418 22.37 7.30 -4.52
C PRO A 418 22.54 7.46 -3.01
N LYS A 419 23.13 8.58 -2.59
CA LYS A 419 23.36 8.87 -1.16
C LYS A 419 22.14 9.56 -0.55
N VAL A 420 21.05 8.84 -0.48
CA VAL A 420 19.80 9.28 0.16
C VAL A 420 19.65 8.66 1.55
N PRO A 421 18.86 9.28 2.44
CA PRO A 421 18.44 8.62 3.67
C PRO A 421 17.79 7.25 3.35
N ILE A 422 18.20 6.23 4.10
CA ILE A 422 17.52 4.94 4.06
C ILE A 422 16.34 5.02 5.02
N LEU A 423 15.14 4.83 4.49
CA LEU A 423 13.89 4.88 5.26
C LEU A 423 13.81 3.65 6.17
N GLU A 424 13.13 3.79 7.31
CA GLU A 424 12.81 2.63 8.13
C GLU A 424 11.78 1.75 7.41
N CYS A 425 11.95 0.44 7.54
CA CYS A 425 11.03 -0.53 6.97
C CYS A 425 9.71 -0.52 7.75
N THR A 426 8.61 -0.31 7.03
CA THR A 426 7.25 -0.36 7.59
C THR A 426 6.99 -1.69 8.32
N ARG A 427 6.22 -1.63 9.41
CA ARG A 427 5.65 -2.79 10.10
C ARG A 427 4.12 -2.75 10.09
N ALA A 428 3.52 -1.92 9.23
CA ALA A 428 2.08 -1.77 9.20
C ALA A 428 1.41 -3.11 8.88
N GLN A 429 0.24 -3.32 9.48
CA GLN A 429 -0.59 -4.50 9.30
C GLN A 429 -2.01 -4.06 8.90
N PRO A 430 -2.22 -3.68 7.62
CA PRO A 430 -3.53 -3.30 7.10
C PRO A 430 -4.59 -4.34 7.44
N VAL A 431 -5.81 -3.89 7.73
CA VAL A 431 -6.91 -4.76 8.15
C VAL A 431 -7.98 -4.81 7.06
N CYS A 432 -8.28 -6.02 6.57
CA CYS A 432 -9.39 -6.29 5.67
C CYS A 432 -10.33 -7.27 6.36
N ASN A 433 -11.61 -6.91 6.51
CA ASN A 433 -12.63 -7.72 7.21
C ASN A 433 -12.16 -8.30 8.56
N GLY A 434 -11.40 -7.53 9.34
CA GLY A 434 -10.88 -7.93 10.64
C GLY A 434 -9.64 -8.83 10.61
N VAL A 435 -9.11 -9.17 9.43
CA VAL A 435 -7.86 -9.92 9.26
C VAL A 435 -6.72 -8.97 8.88
N LYS A 436 -5.59 -9.12 9.54
CA LYS A 436 -4.38 -8.35 9.29
C LYS A 436 -3.56 -8.95 8.15
N ALA A 437 -3.17 -8.14 7.17
CA ALA A 437 -2.10 -8.47 6.23
C ALA A 437 -0.74 -8.36 6.92
N ASN A 438 0.32 -8.82 6.27
CA ASN A 438 1.69 -8.76 6.82
C ASN A 438 1.79 -9.44 8.21
N SER A 439 1.05 -10.53 8.39
CA SER A 439 0.90 -11.26 9.67
C SER A 439 1.67 -12.59 9.68
N TYR A 440 2.84 -12.63 9.05
CA TYR A 440 3.72 -13.80 8.98
C TYR A 440 4.94 -13.66 9.92
N GLU A 441 5.68 -14.75 10.12
CA GLU A 441 6.89 -14.72 10.96
C GLU A 441 8.00 -13.87 10.33
N HIS A 442 8.41 -12.81 11.04
CA HIS A 442 9.49 -11.95 10.58
C HIS A 442 10.86 -12.57 10.89
N HIS A 443 11.69 -12.69 9.86
CA HIS A 443 13.06 -13.19 9.98
C HIS A 443 14.08 -12.05 9.96
N ALA A 444 15.29 -12.30 10.45
CA ALA A 444 16.33 -11.27 10.46
C ALA A 444 16.60 -10.70 9.04
N PRO A 445 16.91 -9.40 8.92
CA PRO A 445 17.33 -8.78 7.66
C PRO A 445 18.47 -9.57 7.00
N ALA A 446 18.33 -9.85 5.71
CA ALA A 446 19.34 -10.60 4.97
C ALA A 446 20.42 -9.65 4.40
N PRO A 447 21.73 -9.97 4.55
CA PRO A 447 22.80 -9.20 3.91
C PRO A 447 22.87 -9.48 2.41
N LYS A 448 23.78 -8.76 1.72
CA LYS A 448 24.16 -9.03 0.31
C LYS A 448 24.27 -10.52 0.04
N ARG A 449 23.55 -10.97 -0.99
CA ARG A 449 23.41 -12.39 -1.32
C ARG A 449 24.20 -12.73 -2.58
N LYS A 450 24.85 -13.89 -2.56
CA LYS A 450 25.46 -14.48 -3.76
C LYS A 450 24.37 -14.86 -4.77
N PRO A 451 24.61 -14.67 -6.08
CA PRO A 451 23.63 -14.99 -7.10
C PRO A 451 23.27 -16.48 -7.06
N SER A 452 21.98 -16.77 -7.00
CA SER A 452 21.48 -18.15 -7.01
C SER A 452 20.12 -18.25 -7.70
N ASN A 453 19.80 -19.45 -8.19
CA ASN A 453 18.47 -19.85 -8.64
C ASN A 453 17.82 -20.87 -7.70
N ASP A 454 18.47 -21.15 -6.56
CA ASP A 454 17.88 -21.95 -5.50
C ASP A 454 16.69 -21.20 -4.89
N GLU A 455 15.69 -21.97 -4.50
CA GLU A 455 14.51 -21.47 -3.82
C GLU A 455 14.93 -20.74 -2.54
N VAL A 456 14.37 -19.55 -2.32
CA VAL A 456 14.58 -18.78 -1.10
C VAL A 456 13.60 -19.31 -0.07
N GLY A 457 14.06 -19.59 1.16
CA GLY A 457 13.27 -20.21 2.23
C GLY A 457 11.83 -19.71 2.31
N THR A 458 10.91 -20.68 2.37
CA THR A 458 9.46 -20.52 2.22
C THR A 458 8.87 -19.63 3.31
N ILE A 459 8.00 -18.69 2.94
CA ILE A 459 7.12 -18.00 3.89
C ILE A 459 6.21 -19.08 4.50
N SER A 460 6.42 -19.42 5.77
CA SER A 460 5.45 -20.22 6.51
C SER A 460 4.34 -19.28 6.96
N ALA A 461 3.25 -19.21 6.20
CA ALA A 461 2.01 -18.63 6.69
C ALA A 461 1.51 -19.53 7.82
N THR A 462 1.60 -19.08 9.07
CA THR A 462 1.01 -19.80 10.19
C THR A 462 -0.50 -19.90 10.01
N GLU A 463 -1.01 -21.12 9.83
CA GLU A 463 -2.38 -21.44 10.21
C GLU A 463 -2.51 -21.23 11.73
N LYS A 464 -2.92 -20.04 12.15
CA LYS A 464 -3.71 -19.97 13.38
C LYS A 464 -5.12 -20.43 13.00
N SER A 465 -5.32 -21.75 13.03
CA SER A 465 -6.65 -22.26 13.33
C SER A 465 -7.08 -21.59 14.63
N SER A 466 -8.24 -20.95 14.63
CA SER A 466 -8.92 -20.52 15.84
C SER A 466 -9.33 -21.76 16.65
N ASN A 467 -8.35 -22.36 17.31
CA ASN A 467 -8.55 -23.30 18.40
C ASN A 467 -7.81 -22.76 19.63
N ASP A 468 -8.38 -21.70 20.21
CA ASP A 468 -8.47 -21.64 21.67
C ASP A 468 -9.70 -22.49 22.07
N ALA A 469 -9.56 -23.80 21.89
CA ALA A 469 -10.29 -24.78 22.66
C ALA A 469 -9.26 -25.43 23.57
N SER A 470 -9.29 -25.00 24.84
CA SER A 470 -8.57 -25.67 25.92
C SER A 470 -8.87 -27.17 25.92
N THR A 471 -7.84 -27.95 26.18
CA THR A 471 -7.87 -29.39 26.40
C THR A 471 -8.90 -29.77 27.46
N THR A 472 -10.11 -30.14 27.01
CA THR A 472 -11.02 -30.94 27.83
C THR A 472 -10.75 -32.41 27.53
N SER A 473 -10.16 -33.08 28.53
CA SER A 473 -10.07 -34.53 28.62
C SER A 473 -11.44 -35.16 28.36
N ALA A 474 -11.43 -36.29 27.65
CA ALA A 474 -12.58 -37.15 27.40
C ALA A 474 -13.20 -37.66 28.72
N ALA A 475 -14.06 -36.87 29.36
CA ALA A 475 -14.87 -37.26 30.51
C ALA A 475 -16.17 -36.45 30.71
N ALA A 476 -16.58 -35.58 29.78
CA ALA A 476 -17.77 -34.75 29.94
C ALA A 476 -18.68 -34.72 28.70
N LEU A 477 -18.89 -35.88 28.08
CA LEU A 477 -19.82 -36.08 26.96
C LEU A 477 -20.95 -37.04 27.34
N LEU A 478 -21.53 -36.80 28.52
CA LEU A 478 -22.81 -37.37 28.97
C LEU A 478 -23.40 -36.39 29.99
N LEU A 479 -24.14 -35.36 29.55
CA LEU A 479 -25.16 -34.59 30.31
C LEU A 479 -25.38 -33.21 29.65
N SER A 480 -26.04 -33.16 28.50
CA SER A 480 -26.81 -31.97 28.07
C SER A 480 -27.63 -32.22 26.79
N VAL A 481 -28.31 -33.37 26.72
CA VAL A 481 -29.54 -33.51 25.91
C VAL A 481 -30.72 -33.39 26.88
N ALA A 482 -30.90 -32.22 27.48
CA ALA A 482 -32.11 -31.84 28.25
C ALA A 482 -31.97 -30.43 28.82
N ALA A 483 -32.18 -29.37 28.02
CA ALA A 483 -32.62 -28.04 28.50
C ALA A 483 -32.82 -27.02 27.37
N VAL A 484 -33.54 -27.37 26.30
CA VAL A 484 -34.27 -26.38 25.49
C VAL A 484 -35.64 -26.96 25.16
N ALA A 485 -36.43 -27.15 26.20
CA ALA A 485 -37.88 -27.22 26.15
C ALA A 485 -38.36 -26.85 27.56
N VAL A 486 -39.46 -26.09 27.64
CA VAL A 486 -40.13 -25.62 28.87
C VAL A 486 -39.65 -24.27 29.42
N THR A 487 -39.93 -23.20 28.67
CA THR A 487 -40.44 -21.94 29.24
C THR A 487 -41.71 -21.54 28.49
N ALA A 488 -42.74 -22.36 28.63
CA ALA A 488 -44.13 -21.99 28.36
C ALA A 488 -45.04 -22.82 29.28
N MET A 489 -45.16 -22.38 30.53
CA MET A 489 -46.29 -22.56 31.47
C MET A 489 -45.76 -22.39 32.90
N SER A 490 -46.10 -21.26 33.53
CA SER A 490 -46.42 -21.14 34.97
C SER A 490 -46.64 -19.65 35.30
N VAL A 491 -47.66 -19.06 34.67
CA VAL A 491 -48.40 -17.94 35.26
C VAL A 491 -49.73 -18.54 35.66
N ILE A 492 -49.89 -18.85 36.94
CA ILE A 492 -51.12 -18.88 37.76
C ILE A 492 -50.70 -19.50 39.12
N VAL A 493 -51.26 -18.95 40.20
CA VAL A 493 -51.04 -19.25 41.63
C VAL A 493 -50.00 -18.37 42.34
N MET A 494 -50.42 -17.13 42.63
CA MET A 494 -50.38 -16.42 43.93
C MET A 494 -50.25 -14.91 43.73
N ALA A 495 -51.38 -14.28 43.42
CA ALA A 495 -51.71 -13.00 44.03
C ALA A 495 -51.99 -13.23 45.53
N LEU A 496 -51.80 -12.18 46.34
CA LEU A 496 -51.81 -12.07 47.82
C LEU A 496 -50.36 -11.98 48.34
N SER A 497 -49.83 -10.88 48.88
CA SER A 497 -50.47 -9.76 49.57
C SER A 497 -49.41 -8.71 49.99
N PHE A 498 -49.87 -7.48 50.24
CA PHE A 498 -49.21 -6.37 50.98
C PHE A 498 -48.13 -5.45 50.35
N ARG A 499 -48.63 -4.28 49.90
CA ARG A 499 -48.17 -2.88 50.12
C ARG A 499 -46.85 -2.65 50.90
N ALA A 500 -45.93 -1.86 50.33
CA ALA A 500 -45.68 -0.43 50.66
C ALA A 500 -44.21 0.04 50.45
N ARG A 501 -44.08 1.17 49.72
CA ARG A 501 -43.21 2.35 49.92
C ARG A 501 -41.71 2.24 50.26
N ASN A 502 -40.96 2.93 49.39
CA ASN A 502 -39.89 3.92 49.65
C ASN A 502 -38.44 3.52 50.01
N LEU A 503 -37.56 4.28 49.34
CA LEU A 503 -36.25 4.84 49.75
C LEU A 503 -34.96 3.99 49.61
N CYS A 504 -34.15 4.40 48.61
CA CYS A 504 -32.81 4.96 48.73
C CYS A 504 -31.72 4.23 49.55
N ALA A 505 -30.61 3.96 48.85
CA ALA A 505 -29.20 4.22 49.23
C ALA A 505 -28.24 3.01 49.22
N THR A 506 -27.13 3.22 48.48
CA THR A 506 -25.74 2.71 48.70
C THR A 506 -25.52 1.20 48.59
N VAL A 507 -24.93 0.68 47.50
CA VAL A 507 -23.49 0.61 47.17
C VAL A 507 -22.65 -0.03 48.28
N THR A 508 -22.20 -1.29 48.13
CA THR A 508 -20.75 -1.64 48.07
C THR A 508 -20.49 -3.10 47.63
N LEU A 509 -19.57 -3.23 46.67
CA LEU A 509 -18.48 -4.21 46.51
C LEU A 509 -18.73 -5.73 46.65
N CYS A 510 -18.59 -6.43 45.51
CA CYS A 510 -17.56 -7.47 45.32
C CYS A 510 -17.57 -7.91 43.84
N ALA A 511 -16.79 -7.24 42.99
CA ALA A 511 -16.41 -7.78 41.69
C ALA A 511 -14.97 -8.31 41.83
N ALA A 512 -14.85 -9.63 41.75
CA ALA A 512 -13.57 -10.33 41.75
C ALA A 512 -12.77 -9.95 40.50
N VAL A 513 -11.50 -9.63 40.76
CA VAL A 513 -10.47 -9.25 39.79
C VAL A 513 -10.21 -10.42 38.84
N VAL A 514 -10.51 -10.21 37.56
CA VAL A 514 -9.84 -10.90 36.46
C VAL A 514 -8.86 -9.88 35.89
N MET A 515 -7.57 -10.00 36.25
CA MET A 515 -6.51 -9.24 35.60
C MET A 515 -6.40 -9.72 34.15
N SER A 516 -6.90 -8.93 33.21
CA SER A 516 -6.49 -9.02 31.82
C SER A 516 -5.09 -8.43 31.70
N LEU A 517 -4.10 -9.25 31.41
CA LEU A 517 -2.82 -8.79 30.86
C LEU A 517 -3.07 -8.40 29.40
N ALA A 518 -3.61 -7.21 29.20
CA ALA A 518 -3.44 -6.45 27.99
C ALA A 518 -2.60 -5.24 28.40
N ASP A 519 -1.39 -5.11 27.88
CA ASP A 519 -0.58 -3.89 28.00
C ASP A 519 -1.32 -2.77 27.28
N ALA A 520 -2.29 -2.18 27.98
CA ALA A 520 -3.13 -1.13 27.44
C ALA A 520 -2.33 0.16 27.45
N TRP A 521 -1.97 0.64 26.26
CA TRP A 521 -1.52 2.02 26.07
C TRP A 521 -2.48 3.00 26.76
N LEU A 522 -1.94 4.12 27.23
CA LEU A 522 -2.77 5.21 27.75
C LEU A 522 -3.81 5.60 26.69
N PRO A 523 -5.09 5.77 27.07
CA PRO A 523 -6.12 6.15 26.12
C PRO A 523 -5.79 7.51 25.50
N PRO A 524 -6.05 7.74 24.20
CA PRO A 524 -5.80 9.03 23.58
C PRO A 524 -6.47 10.19 24.32
N ILE A 525 -5.80 11.34 24.35
CA ILE A 525 -6.41 12.60 24.78
C ILE A 525 -7.01 13.28 23.55
N ILE A 526 -8.28 13.66 23.65
CA ILE A 526 -9.04 14.35 22.60
C ILE A 526 -9.29 15.81 22.98
N THR A 527 -9.36 16.68 21.98
CA THR A 527 -9.72 18.08 22.13
C THR A 527 -11.23 18.27 21.99
N LYS A 528 -11.83 19.12 22.83
CA LYS A 528 -13.20 19.59 22.65
C LYS A 528 -13.31 21.03 23.12
N GLY A 529 -13.50 21.94 22.16
CA GLY A 529 -13.39 23.38 22.43
C GLY A 529 -11.98 23.70 22.95
N ASN A 530 -11.90 24.46 24.03
CA ASN A 530 -10.63 24.87 24.65
C ASN A 530 -10.11 23.92 25.74
N LYS A 531 -10.50 22.64 25.71
CA LYS A 531 -10.20 21.65 26.76
C LYS A 531 -9.78 20.30 26.18
N PHE A 532 -8.96 19.61 26.95
CA PHE A 532 -8.54 18.23 26.69
C PHE A 532 -9.35 17.24 27.53
N PHE A 533 -9.65 16.07 26.97
CA PHE A 533 -10.41 15.02 27.64
C PHE A 533 -9.78 13.66 27.38
N ASP A 534 -9.78 12.80 28.40
CA ASP A 534 -9.43 11.39 28.26
C ASP A 534 -10.54 10.69 27.45
N SER A 535 -10.17 10.07 26.33
CA SER A 535 -11.13 9.47 25.39
C SER A 535 -11.92 8.30 25.97
N LYS A 536 -11.40 7.62 26.98
CA LYS A 536 -12.01 6.43 27.59
C LYS A 536 -12.96 6.80 28.73
N THR A 537 -12.55 7.73 29.57
CA THR A 537 -13.30 8.14 30.77
C THR A 537 -14.21 9.34 30.53
N GLY A 538 -13.92 10.15 29.49
CA GLY A 538 -14.58 11.41 29.22
C GLY A 538 -14.26 12.52 30.23
N LEU A 539 -13.33 12.28 31.17
CA LEU A 539 -12.93 13.26 32.17
C LEU A 539 -11.97 14.30 31.57
N GLU A 540 -12.02 15.51 32.10
CA GLU A 540 -11.10 16.58 31.69
C GLU A 540 -9.66 16.18 32.01
N PHE A 541 -8.80 16.18 30.99
CA PHE A 541 -7.37 15.99 31.13
C PHE A 541 -6.70 17.32 31.45
N ARG A 542 -5.97 17.36 32.57
CA ARG A 542 -5.19 18.53 32.99
C ARG A 542 -3.71 18.24 32.83
N MET A 543 -3.05 18.98 31.96
CA MET A 543 -1.61 18.85 31.73
C MET A 543 -0.82 19.28 32.97
N LYS A 544 0.01 18.37 33.48
CA LYS A 544 1.10 18.59 34.42
C LYS A 544 2.39 18.32 33.65
N GLY A 545 2.76 19.30 32.84
CA GLY A 545 3.78 19.17 31.80
C GLY A 545 5.21 19.45 32.28
N MET A 546 6.19 18.81 31.65
CA MET A 546 7.61 19.16 31.75
C MET A 546 8.28 19.19 30.38
N ALA A 547 9.07 20.22 30.10
CA ALA A 547 9.96 20.23 28.95
C ALA A 547 11.10 19.21 29.16
N TYR A 548 11.15 18.16 28.34
CA TYR A 548 12.14 17.10 28.48
C TYR A 548 13.29 17.31 27.51
N TYR A 549 14.38 17.86 28.05
CA TYR A 549 15.57 18.22 27.28
C TYR A 549 16.83 17.99 28.10
N PRO A 550 17.20 16.72 28.35
CA PRO A 550 18.39 16.40 29.11
C PRO A 550 19.63 16.86 28.33
N ARG A 551 20.56 17.52 29.02
CA ARG A 551 21.84 17.98 28.45
C ARG A 551 22.99 17.51 29.32
N PRO A 552 24.00 16.82 28.76
CA PRO A 552 25.19 16.47 29.51
C PRO A 552 25.94 17.71 30.01
N ASN A 553 26.47 17.67 31.23
CA ASN A 553 27.22 18.79 31.81
C ASN A 553 28.60 19.03 31.16
N LYS A 554 29.12 18.07 30.38
CA LYS A 554 30.43 18.14 29.72
C LYS A 554 30.51 17.19 28.51
N GLY A 555 31.52 17.41 27.67
CA GLY A 555 31.82 16.56 26.51
C GLY A 555 31.10 16.99 25.25
N LYS A 556 31.33 16.28 24.14
CA LYS A 556 30.87 16.68 22.80
C LYS A 556 29.36 16.91 22.67
N TRP A 557 28.57 16.28 23.54
CA TRP A 557 27.11 16.36 23.53
C TRP A 557 26.54 17.50 24.38
N ALA A 558 27.37 18.18 25.19
CA ALA A 558 26.93 19.33 25.98
C ALA A 558 26.57 20.55 25.11
N GLU A 559 27.21 20.66 23.94
CA GLU A 559 27.03 21.77 23.00
C GLU A 559 26.01 21.47 21.89
N VAL A 560 25.48 20.24 21.83
CA VAL A 560 24.51 19.86 20.79
C VAL A 560 23.12 20.29 21.22
N GLY A 561 22.60 21.32 20.57
CA GLY A 561 21.21 21.75 20.73
C GLY A 561 20.22 20.70 20.22
N ASN A 562 19.06 20.58 20.87
CA ASN A 562 17.87 19.83 20.43
C ASN A 562 18.18 18.39 19.97
N TYR A 563 19.13 17.73 20.64
CA TYR A 563 19.46 16.34 20.39
C TYR A 563 18.34 15.40 20.86
N ASP A 564 18.06 14.37 20.07
CA ASP A 564 17.05 13.37 20.38
C ASP A 564 17.55 12.38 21.44
N TRP A 565 17.29 12.73 22.69
CA TRP A 565 17.50 11.87 23.86
C TRP A 565 16.34 10.93 24.14
N ALA A 566 15.24 11.01 23.39
CA ALA A 566 14.10 10.12 23.54
C ALA A 566 14.28 8.80 22.76
N ALA A 567 15.17 8.77 21.77
CA ALA A 567 15.47 7.54 21.03
C ALA A 567 15.86 6.37 21.95
N ASP A 568 15.44 5.15 21.60
CA ASP A 568 15.57 3.95 22.43
C ASP A 568 17.03 3.60 22.76
N LYS A 569 17.96 3.95 21.88
CA LYS A 569 19.41 3.80 22.12
C LYS A 569 19.91 4.54 23.37
N HIS A 570 19.14 5.50 23.89
CA HIS A 570 19.44 6.28 25.09
C HIS A 570 18.62 5.82 26.30
N LYS A 571 18.09 4.59 26.30
CA LYS A 571 17.32 4.01 27.40
C LYS A 571 17.93 4.20 28.76
N ASP A 572 19.24 3.99 28.88
CA ASP A 572 19.96 4.14 30.15
C ASP A 572 19.95 5.60 30.67
N VAL A 573 19.67 6.57 29.81
CA VAL A 573 19.51 7.99 30.15
C VAL A 573 18.06 8.28 30.52
N TRP A 574 17.10 7.98 29.64
CA TRP A 574 15.72 8.42 29.84
C TRP A 574 14.93 7.56 30.82
N LYS A 575 15.25 6.27 30.97
CA LYS A 575 14.48 5.37 31.84
C LYS A 575 14.50 5.79 33.31
N PRO A 576 15.66 6.12 33.93
CA PRO A 576 15.69 6.65 35.29
C PRO A 576 14.98 8.01 35.43
N HIS A 577 14.97 8.82 34.38
CA HIS A 577 14.26 10.10 34.40
C HIS A 577 12.74 9.90 34.45
N LEU A 578 12.19 8.90 33.73
CA LEU A 578 10.76 8.61 33.76
C LEU A 578 10.28 8.19 35.16
N GLU A 579 11.11 7.49 35.95
CA GLU A 579 10.80 7.17 37.35
C GLU A 579 10.65 8.44 38.20
N ILE A 580 11.58 9.39 38.04
CA ILE A 580 11.54 10.70 38.73
C ILE A 580 10.32 11.50 38.28
N LEU A 581 10.02 11.52 36.98
CA LEU A 581 8.87 12.24 36.42
C LEU A 581 7.55 11.67 36.96
N LYS A 582 7.46 10.35 37.07
CA LYS A 582 6.31 9.65 37.66
C LYS A 582 6.14 10.01 39.13
N ASP A 583 7.23 10.02 39.91
CA ASP A 583 7.21 10.42 41.32
C ASP A 583 6.78 11.88 41.53
N LEU A 584 7.15 12.77 40.60
CA LEU A 584 6.69 14.17 40.58
C LEU A 584 5.23 14.33 40.14
N GLY A 585 4.60 13.25 39.63
CA GLY A 585 3.25 13.28 39.09
C GLY A 585 3.14 14.02 37.75
N VAL A 586 4.23 14.07 36.98
CA VAL A 586 4.23 14.55 35.58
C VAL A 586 3.39 13.59 34.75
N ASN A 587 2.47 14.15 33.94
CA ASN A 587 1.64 13.36 33.04
C ASN A 587 1.82 13.78 31.57
N THR A 588 2.69 14.75 31.29
CA THR A 588 3.00 15.17 29.93
C THR A 588 4.44 15.61 29.84
N ILE A 589 5.15 15.20 28.80
CA ILE A 589 6.46 15.74 28.45
C ILE A 589 6.44 16.38 27.08
N ARG A 590 7.23 17.44 26.90
CA ARG A 590 7.47 18.07 25.60
C ARG A 590 8.86 17.71 25.10
N LEU A 591 8.93 17.14 23.89
CA LEU A 591 10.16 16.92 23.15
C LEU A 591 10.35 18.06 22.16
N TYR A 592 11.51 18.73 22.18
CA TYR A 592 11.78 19.84 21.26
C TYR A 592 12.08 19.39 19.83
N SER A 593 12.68 18.22 19.69
CA SER A 593 13.09 17.64 18.42
C SER A 593 13.27 16.14 18.61
N VAL A 594 12.91 15.39 17.57
CA VAL A 594 13.11 13.95 17.46
C VAL A 594 13.80 13.63 16.14
N ASP A 595 14.58 12.55 16.10
CA ASP A 595 15.12 12.01 14.87
C ASP A 595 14.20 10.87 14.42
N PRO A 596 13.30 11.08 13.44
CA PRO A 596 12.32 10.07 13.03
C PRO A 596 12.96 8.86 12.32
N SER A 597 14.29 8.83 12.17
CA SER A 597 15.02 7.65 11.67
C SER A 597 15.49 6.69 12.78
N LEU A 598 15.29 7.06 14.05
CA LEU A 598 15.61 6.23 15.21
C LEU A 598 14.33 5.66 15.82
N PRO A 599 14.39 4.47 16.45
CA PRO A 599 13.25 3.90 17.15
C PRO A 599 12.98 4.64 18.48
N HIS A 600 11.70 4.75 18.82
CA HIS A 600 11.18 5.33 20.07
C HIS A 600 10.14 4.43 20.74
N ASP A 601 9.99 3.18 20.29
CA ASP A 601 8.96 2.25 20.80
C ASP A 601 9.13 2.01 22.30
N GLU A 602 10.36 1.78 22.75
CA GLU A 602 10.63 1.52 24.17
C GLU A 602 10.39 2.78 25.01
N PHE A 603 10.79 3.95 24.51
CA PHE A 603 10.53 5.22 25.18
C PHE A 603 9.04 5.53 25.29
N MET A 604 8.30 5.41 24.20
CA MET A 604 6.86 5.69 24.17
C MET A 604 6.08 4.70 25.04
N CYS A 605 6.46 3.42 25.03
CA CYS A 605 5.91 2.40 25.91
C CYS A 605 6.16 2.74 27.39
N ALA A 606 7.41 3.05 27.74
CA ALA A 606 7.76 3.44 29.11
C ALA A 606 7.05 4.72 29.57
N CYS A 607 6.85 5.69 28.68
CA CYS A 607 6.03 6.88 28.97
C CYS A 607 4.57 6.48 29.26
N SER A 608 3.99 5.59 28.45
CA SER A 608 2.64 5.09 28.66
C SER A 608 2.50 4.37 30.02
N GLU A 609 3.42 3.48 30.36
CA GLU A 609 3.48 2.79 31.66
C GLU A 609 3.66 3.76 32.85
N ALA A 610 4.33 4.89 32.60
CA ALA A 610 4.50 5.96 33.58
C ALA A 610 3.28 6.88 33.69
N GLY A 611 2.27 6.75 32.83
CA GLY A 611 1.12 7.65 32.78
C GLY A 611 1.42 9.00 32.11
N ILE A 612 2.40 9.01 31.20
CA ILE A 612 2.94 10.21 30.55
C ILE A 612 2.55 10.22 29.05
N TYR A 613 1.95 11.34 28.64
CA TYR A 613 1.73 11.68 27.24
C TYR A 613 2.89 12.51 26.66
N VAL A 614 3.14 12.43 25.36
CA VAL A 614 4.28 13.07 24.70
C VAL A 614 3.80 14.12 23.69
N LEU A 615 4.22 15.37 23.88
CA LEU A 615 4.04 16.46 22.92
C LEU A 615 5.31 16.58 22.07
N VAL A 616 5.20 16.37 20.76
CA VAL A 616 6.36 16.16 19.87
C VAL A 616 6.62 17.39 19.00
N GLY A 617 7.78 18.00 19.13
CA GLY A 617 8.28 19.04 18.24
C GLY A 617 8.70 18.46 16.88
N ILE A 618 8.10 18.95 15.80
CA ILE A 618 8.39 18.48 14.45
C ILE A 618 9.72 19.03 13.92
N THR A 619 10.08 20.25 14.28
CA THR A 619 11.30 20.91 13.79
C THR A 619 12.56 20.36 14.45
N ALA A 620 13.73 20.55 13.83
CA ALA A 620 15.02 20.08 14.34
C ALA A 620 16.19 21.00 13.98
N PRO A 621 17.32 20.89 14.69
CA PRO A 621 18.57 21.60 14.40
C PRO A 621 19.33 21.03 13.18
N CYS A 622 18.63 20.52 12.17
CA CYS A 622 19.22 20.11 10.89
C CYS A 622 19.00 21.18 9.80
N LYS A 623 19.85 21.14 8.76
CA LYS A 623 19.77 22.10 7.64
C LYS A 623 18.39 22.00 6.98
N GLU A 624 17.69 23.13 6.85
CA GLU A 624 16.36 23.22 6.22
C GLU A 624 15.27 22.40 6.93
N CYS A 625 15.44 22.11 8.22
CA CYS A 625 14.49 21.37 9.06
C CYS A 625 13.67 22.26 10.01
N SER A 626 13.63 23.56 9.72
CA SER A 626 12.83 24.56 10.41
C SER A 626 12.39 25.62 9.41
N VAL A 627 11.40 26.44 9.80
CA VAL A 627 11.14 27.70 9.11
C VAL A 627 12.42 28.54 9.22
N LEU A 628 12.91 29.00 8.07
CA LEU A 628 14.14 29.76 7.97
C LEU A 628 13.86 31.24 8.18
N ASP A 629 14.87 31.97 8.66
CA ASP A 629 14.79 33.42 8.87
C ASP A 629 14.94 34.18 7.52
N TYR A 630 14.02 33.93 6.58
CA TYR A 630 13.95 34.62 5.29
C TYR A 630 12.53 35.15 5.03
N MET A 631 12.37 36.07 4.10
CA MET A 631 11.04 36.47 3.65
C MET A 631 10.35 35.33 2.88
N PRO A 632 9.02 35.17 2.99
CA PRO A 632 8.27 34.29 2.13
C PRO A 632 8.56 34.55 0.64
N PRO A 633 8.61 33.50 -0.21
CA PRO A 633 8.38 32.09 0.13
C PRO A 633 9.64 31.36 0.65
N LYS A 634 10.81 32.01 0.70
CA LYS A 634 12.10 31.34 1.00
C LYS A 634 12.21 30.81 2.42
N CYS A 635 11.37 31.27 3.35
CA CYS A 635 11.36 30.78 4.73
C CYS A 635 10.82 29.35 4.87
N TYR A 636 10.18 28.78 3.86
CA TYR A 636 9.62 27.43 3.93
C TYR A 636 10.30 26.52 2.89
N PRO A 637 11.36 25.80 3.29
CA PRO A 637 12.04 24.87 2.39
C PRO A 637 11.26 23.57 2.22
N ASP A 638 11.29 22.98 1.02
CA ASP A 638 10.56 21.73 0.69
C ASP A 638 10.86 20.58 1.67
N LYS A 639 12.09 20.49 2.17
CA LYS A 639 12.52 19.45 3.12
C LYS A 639 11.80 19.50 4.46
N LEU A 640 11.28 20.67 4.85
CA LEU A 640 10.60 20.83 6.12
C LEU A 640 9.28 20.03 6.13
N LEU A 641 8.54 20.02 5.02
CA LEU A 641 7.32 19.21 4.91
C LEU A 641 7.64 17.71 4.94
N THR A 642 8.66 17.27 4.18
CA THR A 642 9.09 15.86 4.21
C THR A 642 9.45 15.40 5.61
N ARG A 643 10.19 16.23 6.35
CA ARG A 643 10.50 15.95 7.75
C ARG A 643 9.23 15.85 8.60
N ALA A 644 8.28 16.75 8.43
CA ALA A 644 7.02 16.70 9.17
C ALA A 644 6.23 15.42 8.93
N GLN A 645 6.19 14.96 7.68
CA GLN A 645 5.59 13.69 7.32
C GLN A 645 6.28 12.53 8.04
N MET A 646 7.62 12.52 8.07
CA MET A 646 8.40 11.50 8.78
C MET A 646 8.12 11.49 10.30
N VAL A 647 8.14 12.66 10.94
CA VAL A 647 7.88 12.77 12.40
C VAL A 647 6.43 12.40 12.71
N TYR A 648 5.47 12.86 11.91
CA TYR A 648 4.07 12.52 12.08
C TYR A 648 3.86 11.01 11.99
N ASN A 649 4.39 10.35 10.96
CA ASN A 649 4.26 8.90 10.79
C ASN A 649 4.94 8.11 11.92
N ALA A 650 6.09 8.59 12.41
CA ALA A 650 6.81 7.93 13.49
C ALA A 650 6.05 8.00 14.83
N PHE A 651 5.32 9.09 15.12
CA PHE A 651 4.73 9.29 16.46
C PHE A 651 3.20 9.25 16.51
N ALA A 652 2.48 9.45 15.40
CA ALA A 652 1.02 9.45 15.39
C ALA A 652 0.41 8.06 15.68
N VAL A 653 1.22 7.01 15.53
CA VAL A 653 0.85 5.62 15.80
C VAL A 653 0.65 5.31 17.29
N TYR A 654 1.23 6.11 18.19
CA TYR A 654 1.13 5.87 19.63
C TYR A 654 -0.06 6.61 20.25
N ASP A 655 -0.87 5.89 21.05
CA ASP A 655 -2.05 6.47 21.72
C ASP A 655 -1.68 7.57 22.72
N ASN A 656 -0.47 7.50 23.31
CA ASN A 656 0.03 8.50 24.25
C ASN A 656 0.73 9.72 23.60
N THR A 657 0.69 9.87 22.27
CA THR A 657 1.14 11.11 21.61
C THR A 657 0.09 12.21 21.80
N LEU A 658 0.38 13.23 22.61
CA LEU A 658 -0.61 14.27 22.92
C LEU A 658 -0.91 15.20 21.73
N GLY A 659 0.14 15.57 21.00
CA GLY A 659 0.08 16.62 20.00
C GLY A 659 1.42 16.80 19.27
N PHE A 660 1.37 17.50 18.15
CA PHE A 660 2.55 17.91 17.40
C PHE A 660 2.71 19.43 17.40
N SER A 661 3.94 19.91 17.60
CA SER A 661 4.28 21.33 17.55
C SER A 661 5.05 21.64 16.27
N VAL A 662 4.50 22.51 15.41
CA VAL A 662 5.16 22.96 14.16
C VAL A 662 6.02 24.21 14.35
N GLY A 663 5.98 24.83 15.55
CA GLY A 663 6.69 26.06 15.85
C GLY A 663 7.07 26.17 17.31
N ASN A 664 8.25 26.74 17.59
CA ASN A 664 8.71 27.05 18.93
C ASN A 664 9.22 28.49 18.98
N GLU A 665 8.42 29.37 19.58
CA GLU A 665 8.76 30.77 19.84
C GLU A 665 9.12 31.56 18.57
N ASN A 666 8.51 31.20 17.43
CA ASN A 666 8.84 31.79 16.12
C ASN A 666 8.64 33.31 16.07
N ASN A 667 7.82 33.87 16.95
CA ASN A 667 7.61 35.30 17.09
C ASN A 667 8.80 36.07 17.72
N LEU A 668 9.84 35.36 18.20
CA LEU A 668 11.11 35.97 18.66
C LEU A 668 12.20 36.00 17.57
N GLN A 669 11.92 35.50 16.36
CA GLN A 669 12.89 35.53 15.26
C GLN A 669 13.26 36.98 14.88
N VAL A 670 14.55 37.26 14.72
CA VAL A 670 15.10 38.60 14.40
C VAL A 670 16.33 38.56 13.48
N GLU A 671 16.63 37.40 12.85
CA GLU A 671 17.84 37.23 12.05
C GLU A 671 17.58 37.37 10.54
N ASN A 672 18.64 37.65 9.76
CA ASN A 672 18.62 37.61 8.29
C ASN A 672 17.55 38.47 7.58
N GLY A 673 17.06 39.52 8.25
CA GLY A 673 16.14 40.52 7.67
C GLY A 673 14.66 40.14 7.71
N ALA A 674 14.31 39.05 8.40
CA ALA A 674 12.93 38.69 8.71
C ALA A 674 12.75 38.66 10.24
N ASP A 675 11.75 39.39 10.74
CA ASP A 675 11.31 39.22 12.13
C ASP A 675 10.22 38.13 12.20
N GLY A 676 9.81 37.75 13.41
CA GLY A 676 8.75 36.75 13.58
C GLY A 676 7.42 37.10 12.90
N THR A 677 7.14 38.37 12.61
CA THR A 677 5.95 38.76 11.81
C THR A 677 6.17 38.44 10.34
N ALA A 678 7.39 38.65 9.84
CA ALA A 678 7.76 38.34 8.47
C ALA A 678 7.77 36.84 8.15
N THR A 679 8.14 35.98 9.10
CA THR A 679 8.19 34.51 8.91
C THR A 679 6.87 33.81 9.25
N ALA A 680 5.94 34.47 9.95
CA ALA A 680 4.63 33.91 10.33
C ALA A 680 3.84 33.27 9.17
N PRO A 681 3.83 33.83 7.94
CA PRO A 681 3.19 33.17 6.80
C PRO A 681 3.78 31.80 6.47
N CYS A 682 5.09 31.61 6.64
CA CYS A 682 5.74 30.31 6.42
C CYS A 682 5.42 29.31 7.52
N VAL A 683 5.36 29.74 8.79
CA VAL A 683 4.90 28.87 9.89
C VAL A 683 3.46 28.43 9.65
N LYS A 684 2.60 29.35 9.19
CA LYS A 684 1.20 29.06 8.87
C LYS A 684 1.03 28.14 7.66
N ALA A 685 1.83 28.33 6.61
CA ALA A 685 1.86 27.41 5.47
C ALA A 685 2.34 26.01 5.90
N PHE A 686 3.36 25.94 6.76
CA PHE A 686 3.87 24.70 7.29
C PHE A 686 2.83 23.98 8.18
N LEU A 687 2.13 24.72 9.04
CA LEU A 687 0.99 24.22 9.81
C LEU A 687 -0.09 23.63 8.90
N ARG A 688 -0.53 24.40 7.90
CA ARG A 688 -1.53 23.98 6.91
C ARG A 688 -1.14 22.69 6.23
N ASP A 689 0.07 22.63 5.68
CA ASP A 689 0.51 21.47 4.91
C ASP A 689 0.69 20.24 5.79
N THR A 690 1.15 20.42 7.03
CA THR A 690 1.27 19.33 8.00
C THR A 690 -0.11 18.82 8.44
N ARG A 691 -1.08 19.72 8.70
CA ARG A 691 -2.46 19.34 9.04
C ARG A 691 -3.19 18.69 7.86
N SER A 692 -2.98 19.19 6.65
CA SER A 692 -3.50 18.60 5.42
C SER A 692 -2.93 17.18 5.21
N TYR A 693 -1.63 16.99 5.46
CA TYR A 693 -1.01 15.66 5.45
C TYR A 693 -1.60 14.75 6.53
N ALA A 694 -1.67 15.21 7.78
CA ALA A 694 -2.24 14.45 8.89
C ALA A 694 -3.68 14.00 8.58
N ALA A 695 -4.51 14.89 8.01
CA ALA A 695 -5.86 14.59 7.58
C ALA A 695 -5.90 13.53 6.47
N SER A 696 -4.94 13.56 5.53
CA SER A 696 -4.79 12.53 4.50
C SER A 696 -4.48 11.14 5.08
N CYS A 697 -3.89 11.08 6.28
CA CYS A 697 -3.59 9.84 6.99
C CYS A 697 -4.73 9.34 7.91
N SER A 698 -5.89 10.02 7.95
CA SER A 698 -6.99 9.75 8.89
C SER A 698 -7.59 8.34 8.81
N GLY A 699 -7.39 7.63 7.69
CA GLY A 699 -7.77 6.22 7.56
C GLY A 699 -6.82 5.22 8.23
N SER A 700 -5.54 5.60 8.42
CA SER A 700 -4.49 4.68 8.85
C SER A 700 -3.94 5.00 10.26
N VAL A 701 -4.02 6.26 10.70
CA VAL A 701 -3.64 6.70 12.04
C VAL A 701 -4.64 7.72 12.59
N ARG A 702 -4.81 7.74 13.91
CA ARG A 702 -5.70 8.70 14.56
C ARG A 702 -5.24 10.13 14.26
N GLN A 703 -6.18 11.05 14.25
CA GLN A 703 -5.87 12.47 14.14
C GLN A 703 -5.30 12.96 15.47
N VAL A 704 -4.05 13.41 15.43
CA VAL A 704 -3.34 13.96 16.57
C VAL A 704 -3.29 15.49 16.42
N PRO A 705 -3.72 16.28 17.43
CA PRO A 705 -3.77 17.74 17.31
C PRO A 705 -2.42 18.37 16.98
N ILE A 706 -2.43 19.30 16.02
CA ILE A 706 -1.24 20.02 15.56
C ILE A 706 -1.39 21.51 15.89
N GLY A 707 -0.43 22.02 16.64
CA GLY A 707 -0.41 23.39 17.15
C GLY A 707 1.01 23.95 17.14
N LEU A 708 1.22 25.02 17.89
CA LEU A 708 2.52 25.68 17.97
C LEU A 708 2.71 26.40 19.29
N ASP A 709 3.97 26.50 19.70
CA ASP A 709 4.38 27.24 20.87
C ASP A 709 4.81 28.65 20.45
N ILE A 710 4.21 29.68 21.03
CA ILE A 710 4.50 31.10 20.75
C ILE A 710 5.03 31.74 22.02
N ALA A 711 6.11 32.52 21.92
CA ALA A 711 6.63 33.25 23.07
C ALA A 711 5.61 34.28 23.57
N ASP A 712 5.52 34.42 24.89
CA ASP A 712 4.55 35.33 25.49
C ASP A 712 4.97 36.81 25.39
N ILE A 713 4.71 37.42 24.21
CA ILE A 713 4.99 38.84 23.95
C ILE A 713 3.71 39.61 23.59
N PRO A 714 3.44 40.77 24.20
CA PRO A 714 2.32 41.64 23.80
C PRO A 714 2.48 42.22 22.38
N PRO A 715 1.37 42.49 21.65
CA PRO A 715 -0.02 42.15 21.98
C PRO A 715 -0.33 40.66 21.69
N ARG A 716 -0.79 39.93 22.71
CA ARG A 716 -1.02 38.47 22.64
C ARG A 716 -2.16 38.13 21.68
N GLU A 717 -3.21 38.95 21.73
CA GLU A 717 -4.42 38.84 20.91
C GLU A 717 -4.11 38.84 19.41
N LYS A 718 -3.03 39.51 18.99
CA LYS A 718 -2.60 39.54 17.59
C LYS A 718 -2.11 38.16 17.15
N TRP A 719 -1.29 37.50 17.96
CA TRP A 719 -0.72 36.19 17.63
C TRP A 719 -1.78 35.09 17.71
N ILE A 720 -2.61 35.11 18.77
CA ILE A 720 -3.74 34.20 18.92
C ILE A 720 -4.69 34.35 17.72
N GLY A 721 -5.11 35.57 17.42
CA GLY A 721 -6.00 35.84 16.28
C GLY A 721 -5.38 35.46 14.94
N TYR A 722 -4.06 35.60 14.77
CA TYR A 722 -3.39 35.22 13.53
C TYR A 722 -3.41 33.72 13.28
N TYR A 723 -3.10 32.90 14.30
CA TYR A 723 -3.05 31.45 14.16
C TYR A 723 -4.41 30.75 14.33
N ASP A 724 -5.43 31.44 14.87
CA ASP A 724 -6.82 30.97 14.88
C ASP A 724 -7.60 31.34 13.60
N CYS A 725 -7.08 32.28 12.79
CA CYS A 725 -7.74 32.72 11.56
C CYS A 725 -7.61 31.67 10.44
N ALA A 726 -8.71 31.24 9.82
CA ALA A 726 -8.67 30.47 8.57
C ALA A 726 -8.31 31.39 7.39
N VAL A 727 -7.30 31.02 6.61
CA VAL A 727 -6.96 31.72 5.35
C VAL A 727 -7.72 31.03 4.22
N ASP A 728 -8.44 31.80 3.40
CA ASP A 728 -9.22 31.30 2.26
C ASP A 728 -10.21 30.17 2.66
N ASP A 729 -10.83 30.27 3.84
CA ASP A 729 -11.72 29.28 4.44
C ASP A 729 -11.09 27.87 4.63
N ASP A 730 -9.75 27.78 4.61
CA ASP A 730 -9.02 26.53 4.87
C ASP A 730 -8.81 26.30 6.38
N GLU A 731 -9.59 25.38 6.95
CA GLU A 731 -9.51 24.99 8.37
C GLU A 731 -8.11 24.50 8.77
N TYR A 732 -7.33 23.92 7.85
CA TYR A 732 -5.98 23.41 8.16
C TYR A 732 -4.98 24.53 8.45
N THR A 733 -5.28 25.76 8.05
CA THR A 733 -4.42 26.92 8.36
C THR A 733 -4.53 27.39 9.82
N ARG A 734 -5.47 26.83 10.60
CA ARG A 734 -5.67 27.14 12.03
C ARG A 734 -4.85 26.21 12.92
N ALA A 735 -4.39 26.72 14.05
CA ALA A 735 -3.75 25.89 15.07
C ALA A 735 -4.80 25.21 15.95
N GLU A 736 -4.57 23.94 16.31
CA GLU A 736 -5.50 23.18 17.16
C GLU A 736 -5.23 23.35 18.66
N TRP A 737 -4.05 23.88 19.02
CA TRP A 737 -3.66 24.21 20.39
C TRP A 737 -2.56 25.27 20.44
#